data_AF-A0A536Z3S3-F1
#
_entry.id   AF-A0A536Z3S3-F1
#
_cell.length_a   1.000
_cell.length_b   1.000
_cell.length_c   1.000
_cell.angle_alpha   90.00
_cell.angle_beta   90.00
_cell.angle_gamma   90.00
#
_symmetry.space_group_name_H-M   'P 1'
#
loop_
_entity.id
_entity.type
_entity.pdbx_description
1 polymer ?
#
loop_
_entity_poly.entity_id
_entity_poly.type
_entity_poly.pdbx_seq_one_letter_code
_entity_poly.pdbx_strand_id
1 'polypeptide(L)'
;MRRLGLLSLLIVLLCGAGTRPRPVPESGGDTFSIKEVFGVSHPNQVIDFDLTQPIDPTETSLVDDRGVDVSYQVLGGGRKVAVQTDLPAGAERMWTLVRGRRPQGQSADAVHVRRADRYYEITNALVGVRIVRPGGAWGGTPAPIQGLRMRDGTWTARGPNILDVRADRARGPTVRFLEEGPLKVVVEVSYRFDRPAYVYGQQKVAPAGPGFYTSTVTVEAGQPSILFEENTDMDLSYSLDVYEAVHPTHARYRGHHARAREYGYEPDGRIYRESHTRPGLDAQVDLRYDRPMGAQYVSNDEGWRWMAVWDPWAFDTGWYWQMFDAGAPASANLLGIFAGRASRAVGAAFSGAGIYTRPGKDGRDRQAGVTIQSYRRSADARVFPRTRFQWGMFLGTKADLAPADQVQNVNRQMNLHAGISLAKVHRYQLQFPDPLRGYGGLYMDRQAVGRMSARLRADHSYYRQLYDGEPTSRPLLDMWADVSGEKTHHAAQTITGLAHDLLATHVNGEGIYSMRFHYWHGGLEMMRKGLWIDQVLGSGALTPDEQARVKAAAVLFANVLWDDDVVPLFEGHGLNLGTANMPVQQQAYRDFYALLLAEHPTMRDRAAQVATRVRNTAGTIVNEHGAEMGGTHYIAASFVPTLNTLLQVKQRGGADPFPTEPRLAKFAEFYLNLLTPPEPRVGGKRALISLGDSSTEPSEMFGTLGTGFRDADPQLSARLMGAWQAAGNPQSGFFGTTLLSIDDALPAADPRLGDATFPGYYSVLRHGWGTRDETAAWIVNGDFYADHRHADHGSVVIYALGAPLSIDWGSLYTPHVPGGYMHSGVVMDDSLDQPWDADAPALGAGRGWGGSTQEAFVSFPDGAYVRSRFARGTTVWTRAITSIRTDASYPILVVRDTFRGAGAAAPKVMTLNLMATGEVLTPA
;
A
#
# COMPACT_ATOMS: atom_id res chain seq x y z
N MET A 1 -44.13 -61.72 -12.77
CA MET A 1 -43.77 -62.88 -11.90
C MET A 1 -43.03 -62.32 -10.70
N ARG A 2 -43.65 -62.27 -9.51
CA ARG A 2 -43.38 -63.16 -8.34
C ARG A 2 -41.89 -63.10 -7.93
N ARG A 3 -41.46 -62.70 -6.73
CA ARG A 3 -41.98 -62.88 -5.35
C ARG A 3 -41.13 -61.99 -4.39
N LEU A 4 -41.74 -61.29 -3.43
CA LEU A 4 -41.77 -61.58 -1.96
C LEU A 4 -40.39 -61.59 -1.28
N GLY A 5 -40.15 -61.03 -0.08
CA GLY A 5 -40.97 -60.47 1.01
C GLY A 5 -40.00 -60.28 2.21
N LEU A 6 -39.96 -59.12 2.88
CA LEU A 6 -40.69 -58.76 4.10
C LEU A 6 -40.52 -59.71 5.31
N LEU A 7 -39.98 -59.17 6.41
CA LEU A 7 -40.26 -59.46 7.84
C LEU A 7 -39.28 -58.57 8.65
N SER A 8 -39.54 -57.85 9.76
CA SER A 8 -40.68 -57.48 10.63
C SER A 8 -40.09 -56.47 11.64
N LEU A 9 -40.63 -55.27 11.90
CA LEU A 9 -41.78 -54.89 12.74
C LEU A 9 -41.67 -55.23 14.25
N LEU A 10 -41.48 -54.20 15.10
CA LEU A 10 -42.06 -54.00 16.45
C LEU A 10 -41.99 -52.48 16.76
N ILE A 11 -43.09 -51.70 16.73
CA ILE A 11 -43.98 -51.29 17.86
C ILE A 11 -43.27 -50.37 18.88
N VAL A 12 -43.74 -49.22 19.40
CA VAL A 12 -44.93 -48.32 19.28
C VAL A 12 -44.60 -47.07 20.14
N LEU A 13 -45.08 -45.90 19.72
CA LEU A 13 -45.37 -44.63 20.44
C LEU A 13 -44.57 -44.19 21.69
N LEU A 14 -44.05 -42.96 21.62
CA LEU A 14 -44.37 -41.87 22.56
C LEU A 14 -44.17 -40.51 21.87
N CYS A 15 -45.25 -39.73 21.75
CA CYS A 15 -45.28 -38.39 21.18
C CYS A 15 -44.64 -37.35 22.11
N GLY A 16 -43.72 -36.55 21.57
CA GLY A 16 -43.42 -35.19 22.03
C GLY A 16 -43.62 -34.24 20.84
N ALA A 17 -44.43 -33.20 21.03
CA ALA A 17 -45.02 -32.36 19.98
C ALA A 17 -43.99 -31.75 19.00
N GLY A 18 -43.94 -32.27 17.78
CA GLY A 18 -43.33 -31.59 16.65
C GLY A 18 -44.30 -30.55 16.08
N THR A 19 -44.04 -29.27 16.33
CA THR A 19 -44.65 -28.18 15.59
C THR A 19 -44.33 -28.38 14.10
N ARG A 20 -45.37 -28.62 13.28
CA ARG A 20 -45.25 -28.59 11.83
C ARG A 20 -44.67 -27.22 11.43
N PRO A 21 -43.66 -27.14 10.55
CA PRO A 21 -43.28 -25.86 9.97
C PRO A 21 -44.52 -25.30 9.28
N ARG A 22 -44.93 -24.10 9.70
CA ARG A 22 -46.01 -23.35 9.06
C ARG A 22 -45.58 -23.13 7.60
N PRO A 23 -46.46 -23.33 6.60
CA PRO A 23 -46.15 -22.89 5.25
C PRO A 23 -45.88 -21.38 5.31
N VAL A 24 -44.73 -20.95 4.80
CA VAL A 24 -44.45 -19.52 4.60
C VAL A 24 -45.59 -18.98 3.72
N PRO A 25 -46.33 -17.96 4.18
CA PRO A 25 -47.38 -17.37 3.35
C PRO A 25 -46.76 -16.86 2.05
N GLU A 26 -47.42 -17.09 0.91
CA GLU A 26 -47.18 -16.34 -0.32
C GLU A 26 -47.55 -14.87 -0.06
N SER A 27 -46.65 -14.12 0.57
CA SER A 27 -46.73 -12.67 0.70
C SER A 27 -45.51 -12.08 0.02
N GLY A 28 -45.73 -11.26 -1.02
CA GLY A 28 -44.70 -10.65 -1.87
C GLY A 28 -43.74 -9.72 -1.11
N GLY A 29 -42.83 -10.32 -0.36
CA GLY A 29 -41.77 -9.66 0.39
C GLY A 29 -40.44 -9.72 -0.34
N ASP A 30 -39.61 -8.69 -0.15
CA ASP A 30 -38.24 -8.68 -0.66
C ASP A 30 -37.41 -9.78 0.05
N THR A 31 -36.63 -10.54 -0.73
CA THR A 31 -35.76 -11.61 -0.23
C THR A 31 -34.30 -11.20 -0.41
N PHE A 32 -33.48 -11.45 0.61
CA PHE A 32 -32.05 -11.14 0.62
C PHE A 32 -31.27 -12.42 0.90
N SER A 33 -30.21 -12.70 0.13
CA SER A 33 -29.33 -13.83 0.39
C SER A 33 -27.86 -13.45 0.27
N ILE A 34 -27.03 -14.19 0.99
CA ILE A 34 -25.57 -14.13 0.89
C ILE A 34 -25.02 -15.54 0.86
N LYS A 35 -23.97 -15.77 0.07
CA LYS A 35 -23.30 -17.06 -0.05
C LYS A 35 -21.79 -16.89 0.03
N GLU A 36 -21.14 -17.72 0.82
CA GLU A 36 -19.69 -17.78 0.95
C GLU A 36 -19.13 -18.70 -0.14
N VAL A 37 -18.16 -18.20 -0.92
CA VAL A 37 -17.63 -18.90 -2.10
C VAL A 37 -16.11 -19.02 -2.13
N PHE A 38 -15.42 -18.46 -1.14
CA PHE A 38 -13.96 -18.42 -1.04
C PHE A 38 -13.43 -19.39 0.03
N GLY A 39 -14.31 -20.06 0.77
CA GLY A 39 -13.95 -20.97 1.85
C GLY A 39 -13.57 -20.26 3.16
N VAL A 40 -13.97 -19.00 3.35
CA VAL A 40 -13.58 -18.21 4.53
C VAL A 40 -14.76 -18.02 5.47
N SER A 41 -14.58 -18.35 6.75
CA SER A 41 -15.57 -18.04 7.78
C SER A 41 -15.48 -16.56 8.20
N HIS A 42 -16.61 -15.86 8.11
CA HIS A 42 -16.76 -14.48 8.53
C HIS A 42 -17.35 -14.38 9.95
N PRO A 43 -16.81 -13.50 10.81
CA PRO A 43 -17.33 -13.31 12.16
C PRO A 43 -18.68 -12.62 12.16
N ASN A 44 -19.41 -12.77 13.27
CA ASN A 44 -20.68 -12.11 13.51
C ASN A 44 -20.54 -10.57 13.44
N GLN A 45 -21.35 -9.94 12.60
CA GLN A 45 -21.30 -8.50 12.33
C GLN A 45 -22.63 -7.97 11.81
N VAL A 46 -22.80 -6.65 11.82
CA VAL A 46 -23.96 -5.99 11.21
C VAL A 46 -23.68 -5.75 9.73
N ILE A 47 -24.47 -6.34 8.85
CA ILE A 47 -24.46 -6.09 7.40
C ILE A 47 -25.74 -5.40 6.96
N ASP A 48 -25.77 -4.86 5.74
CA ASP A 48 -26.94 -4.17 5.21
C ASP A 48 -27.19 -4.45 3.72
N PHE A 49 -28.48 -4.44 3.34
CA PHE A 49 -28.96 -4.58 1.99
C PHE A 49 -29.68 -3.30 1.55
N ASP A 50 -29.51 -2.95 0.28
CA ASP A 50 -30.21 -1.81 -0.31
C ASP A 50 -31.66 -2.20 -0.65
N LEU A 51 -32.60 -1.31 -0.33
CA LEU A 51 -34.03 -1.50 -0.63
C LEU A 51 -34.41 -0.70 -1.87
N THR A 52 -35.28 -1.28 -2.71
CA THR A 52 -35.81 -0.62 -3.91
C THR A 52 -36.77 0.52 -3.55
N GLN A 53 -37.45 0.43 -2.41
CA GLN A 53 -38.36 1.44 -1.88
C GLN A 53 -38.19 1.59 -0.36
N PRO A 54 -38.41 2.79 0.21
CA PRO A 54 -38.43 2.97 1.65
C PRO A 54 -39.49 2.09 2.33
N ILE A 55 -39.17 1.52 3.49
CA ILE A 55 -40.11 0.72 4.29
C ILE A 55 -40.33 1.33 5.68
N ASP A 56 -41.53 1.12 6.24
CA ASP A 56 -41.85 1.43 7.63
C ASP A 56 -41.50 0.24 8.53
N PRO A 57 -40.53 0.38 9.47
CA PRO A 57 -40.15 -0.70 10.39
C PRO A 57 -41.26 -1.11 11.36
N THR A 58 -42.31 -0.30 11.56
CA THR A 58 -43.41 -0.61 12.50
C THR A 58 -44.42 -1.60 11.93
N GLU A 59 -44.45 -1.75 10.60
CA GLU A 59 -45.37 -2.64 9.87
C GLU A 59 -44.65 -3.81 9.20
N THR A 60 -43.36 -4.02 9.49
CA THR A 60 -42.55 -5.05 8.86
C THR A 60 -41.81 -5.92 9.88
N SER A 61 -41.56 -7.17 9.51
CA SER A 61 -40.72 -8.12 10.26
C SER A 61 -39.73 -8.77 9.30
N LEU A 62 -38.57 -9.18 9.80
CA LEU A 62 -37.58 -9.90 9.01
C LEU A 62 -37.47 -11.33 9.58
N VAL A 63 -37.61 -12.33 8.72
CA VAL A 63 -37.44 -13.74 9.11
C VAL A 63 -36.24 -14.36 8.43
N ASP A 64 -35.59 -15.31 9.10
CA ASP A 64 -34.50 -16.12 8.53
C ASP A 64 -35.03 -17.24 7.59
N ASP A 65 -34.11 -18.08 7.11
CA ASP A 65 -34.38 -19.24 6.26
C ASP A 65 -35.28 -20.30 6.90
N ARG A 66 -35.45 -20.27 8.23
CA ARG A 66 -36.34 -21.15 9.01
C ARG A 66 -37.69 -20.51 9.31
N GLY A 67 -37.91 -19.27 8.88
CA GLY A 67 -39.11 -18.50 9.18
C GLY A 67 -39.17 -17.94 10.60
N VAL A 68 -38.02 -17.89 11.30
CA VAL A 68 -37.91 -17.34 12.66
C VAL A 68 -37.64 -15.84 12.57
N ASP A 69 -38.34 -15.04 13.38
CA ASP A 69 -38.12 -13.59 13.42
C ASP A 69 -36.70 -13.27 13.92
N VAL A 70 -36.00 -12.40 13.20
CA VAL A 70 -34.68 -11.89 13.58
C VAL A 70 -34.74 -10.40 13.87
N SER A 71 -33.90 -9.92 14.80
CA SER A 71 -33.74 -8.49 14.98
C SER A 71 -33.13 -7.86 13.74
N TYR A 72 -33.77 -6.80 13.26
CA TYR A 72 -33.33 -6.03 12.11
C TYR A 72 -33.45 -4.53 12.41
N GLN A 73 -32.82 -3.71 11.58
CA GLN A 73 -32.93 -2.27 11.66
C GLN A 73 -33.05 -1.67 10.26
N VAL A 74 -33.92 -0.69 10.09
CA VAL A 74 -33.99 0.11 8.87
C VAL A 74 -33.02 1.29 9.00
N LEU A 75 -32.17 1.49 7.99
CA LEU A 75 -31.13 2.53 7.98
C LEU A 75 -31.37 3.56 6.86
N GLY A 76 -30.69 4.71 6.94
CA GLY A 76 -30.58 5.67 5.84
C GLY A 76 -31.92 6.29 5.41
N GLY A 77 -32.84 6.45 6.36
CA GLY A 77 -34.18 6.99 6.12
C GLY A 77 -35.12 6.04 5.37
N GLY A 78 -35.04 4.74 5.62
CA GLY A 78 -35.93 3.76 5.00
C GLY A 78 -35.30 2.92 3.89
N ARG A 79 -34.11 3.30 3.39
CA ARG A 79 -33.56 2.80 2.12
C ARG A 79 -32.70 1.56 2.24
N LYS A 80 -32.44 1.10 3.47
CA LYS A 80 -31.60 -0.07 3.74
C LYS A 80 -32.19 -0.89 4.87
N VAL A 81 -31.98 -2.19 4.82
CA VAL A 81 -32.27 -3.12 5.92
C VAL A 81 -30.98 -3.73 6.42
N ALA A 82 -30.76 -3.67 7.73
CA ALA A 82 -29.59 -4.23 8.40
C ALA A 82 -29.97 -5.43 9.26
N VAL A 83 -29.07 -6.41 9.29
CA VAL A 83 -29.18 -7.64 10.07
C VAL A 83 -27.83 -7.98 10.69
N GLN A 84 -27.84 -8.61 11.86
CA GLN A 84 -26.65 -9.14 12.51
C GLN A 84 -26.48 -10.61 12.13
N THR A 85 -25.33 -10.98 11.57
CA THR A 85 -25.09 -12.36 11.12
C THR A 85 -23.62 -12.72 11.05
N ASP A 86 -23.33 -14.02 11.13
CA ASP A 86 -22.08 -14.65 10.73
C ASP A 86 -22.23 -15.29 9.34
N LEU A 87 -21.11 -15.71 8.75
CA LEU A 87 -21.17 -16.54 7.55
C LEU A 87 -20.03 -17.56 7.57
N PRO A 88 -20.30 -18.80 8.02
CA PRO A 88 -19.31 -19.89 7.96
C PRO A 88 -18.87 -20.18 6.52
N ALA A 89 -17.66 -20.71 6.36
CA ALA A 89 -17.12 -21.13 5.06
C ALA A 89 -18.09 -22.03 4.29
N GLY A 90 -18.33 -21.71 3.02
CA GLY A 90 -19.25 -22.41 2.13
C GLY A 90 -20.75 -22.31 2.48
N ALA A 91 -21.13 -21.55 3.51
CA ALA A 91 -22.52 -21.43 3.94
C ALA A 91 -23.31 -20.42 3.09
N GLU A 92 -24.63 -20.51 3.21
CA GLU A 92 -25.59 -19.56 2.65
C GLU A 92 -26.53 -19.10 3.77
N ARG A 93 -26.94 -17.83 3.72
CA ARG A 93 -27.95 -17.25 4.61
C ARG A 93 -28.98 -16.51 3.77
N MET A 94 -30.24 -16.57 4.20
CA MET A 94 -31.35 -15.92 3.53
C MET A 94 -32.28 -15.26 4.55
N TRP A 95 -32.83 -14.11 4.18
CA TRP A 95 -33.82 -13.38 4.95
C TRP A 95 -34.98 -12.94 4.07
N THR A 96 -36.18 -12.96 4.62
CA THR A 96 -37.39 -12.49 3.93
C THR A 96 -38.04 -11.37 4.73
N LEU A 97 -38.31 -10.24 4.07
CA LEU A 97 -39.06 -9.13 4.65
C LEU A 97 -40.56 -9.39 4.55
N VAL A 98 -41.22 -9.58 5.69
CA VAL A 98 -42.67 -9.81 5.77
C VAL A 98 -43.37 -8.50 6.13
N ARG A 99 -44.23 -8.01 5.23
CA ARG A 99 -45.05 -6.80 5.42
C ARG A 99 -46.35 -7.10 6.17
N GLY A 100 -46.91 -6.11 6.86
CA GLY A 100 -48.14 -6.22 7.64
C GLY A 100 -48.00 -7.02 8.95
N ARG A 101 -46.76 -7.33 9.35
CA ARG A 101 -46.44 -8.10 10.56
C ARG A 101 -45.50 -7.27 11.43
N ARG A 102 -45.88 -7.02 12.69
CA ARG A 102 -45.04 -6.29 13.65
C ARG A 102 -43.79 -7.09 13.99
N PRO A 103 -42.63 -6.44 14.20
CA PRO A 103 -41.43 -7.11 14.67
C PRO A 103 -41.69 -7.81 16.01
N GLN A 104 -41.33 -9.10 16.12
CA GLN A 104 -41.34 -9.83 17.38
C GLN A 104 -39.92 -10.33 17.67
N GLY A 105 -39.22 -9.67 18.60
CA GLY A 105 -37.89 -10.09 19.06
C GLY A 105 -36.87 -8.96 19.08
N GLN A 106 -36.38 -8.63 20.28
CA GLN A 106 -35.16 -7.86 20.46
C GLN A 106 -34.03 -8.83 20.84
N SER A 107 -32.90 -8.73 20.14
CA SER A 107 -31.68 -9.45 20.49
C SER A 107 -31.23 -9.07 21.90
N ALA A 108 -30.71 -10.04 22.65
CA ALA A 108 -30.08 -9.78 23.95
C ALA A 108 -28.87 -8.83 23.83
N ASP A 109 -28.27 -8.74 22.64
CA ASP A 109 -27.12 -7.90 22.33
C ASP A 109 -27.49 -6.53 21.77
N ALA A 110 -28.78 -6.15 21.83
CA ALA A 110 -29.27 -4.91 21.25
C ALA A 110 -28.59 -3.66 21.83
N VAL A 111 -28.49 -2.63 21.00
CA VAL A 111 -28.02 -1.31 21.42
C VAL A 111 -29.17 -0.55 22.10
N HIS A 112 -28.88 0.02 23.26
CA HIS A 112 -29.82 0.77 24.08
C HIS A 112 -29.35 2.21 24.25
N VAL A 113 -30.27 3.16 24.13
CA VAL A 113 -30.02 4.58 24.37
C VAL A 113 -30.79 5.03 25.62
N ARG A 114 -30.07 5.41 26.68
CA ARG A 114 -30.63 6.03 27.88
C ARG A 114 -30.30 7.52 27.88
N ARG A 115 -31.33 8.37 27.98
CA ARG A 115 -31.21 9.83 27.99
C ARG A 115 -31.16 10.30 29.45
N ALA A 116 -29.97 10.68 29.94
CA ALA A 116 -29.79 11.22 31.30
C ALA A 116 -29.66 12.76 31.26
N ASP A 117 -29.63 13.40 32.43
CA ASP A 117 -29.61 14.87 32.55
C ASP A 117 -28.39 15.50 31.88
N ARG A 118 -27.21 14.88 32.02
CA ARG A 118 -25.94 15.42 31.49
C ARG A 118 -25.41 14.68 30.26
N TYR A 119 -25.90 13.49 29.95
CA TYR A 119 -25.35 12.69 28.85
C TYR A 119 -26.39 11.77 28.24
N TYR A 120 -26.11 11.34 27.01
CA TYR A 120 -26.73 10.16 26.41
C TYR A 120 -25.84 8.96 26.69
N GLU A 121 -26.39 7.93 27.34
CA GLU A 121 -25.72 6.64 27.48
C GLU A 121 -26.13 5.73 26.33
N ILE A 122 -25.16 5.21 25.60
CA ILE A 122 -25.36 4.27 24.51
C ILE A 122 -24.61 3.00 24.89
N THR A 123 -25.31 1.89 25.06
CA THR A 123 -24.74 0.64 25.56
C THR A 123 -25.22 -0.53 24.72
N ASN A 124 -24.38 -1.55 24.53
CA ASN A 124 -24.81 -2.88 24.15
C ASN A 124 -24.56 -3.86 25.32
N ALA A 125 -24.63 -5.16 25.08
CA ALA A 125 -24.37 -6.19 26.09
C ALA A 125 -22.93 -6.19 26.63
N LEU A 126 -21.96 -5.63 25.90
CA LEU A 126 -20.52 -5.73 26.18
C LEU A 126 -19.90 -4.43 26.67
N VAL A 127 -20.32 -3.29 26.11
CA VAL A 127 -19.63 -2.00 26.23
C VAL A 127 -20.61 -0.83 26.24
N GLY A 128 -20.12 0.37 26.54
CA GLY A 128 -20.93 1.58 26.43
C GLY A 128 -20.14 2.88 26.42
N VAL A 129 -20.81 3.94 25.99
CA VAL A 129 -20.26 5.30 25.89
C VAL A 129 -21.28 6.32 26.38
N ARG A 130 -20.78 7.36 27.05
CA ARG A 130 -21.54 8.57 27.40
C ARG A 130 -21.20 9.68 26.42
N ILE A 131 -22.20 10.14 25.70
CA ILE A 131 -22.11 11.31 24.82
C ILE A 131 -22.58 12.54 25.56
N VAL A 132 -21.87 13.65 25.43
CA VAL A 132 -22.25 14.96 26.00
C VAL A 132 -23.71 15.32 25.66
N ARG A 133 -24.43 15.94 26.60
CA ARG A 133 -25.74 16.56 26.33
C ARG A 133 -25.64 18.10 26.35
N PRO A 134 -26.27 18.81 25.40
CA PRO A 134 -26.32 20.27 25.41
C PRO A 134 -26.96 20.81 26.70
N GLY A 135 -26.46 21.95 27.20
CA GLY A 135 -27.01 22.63 28.38
C GLY A 135 -26.52 22.12 29.74
N GLY A 136 -25.64 21.10 29.79
CA GLY A 136 -25.00 20.67 31.04
C GLY A 136 -24.00 21.70 31.59
N ALA A 137 -23.83 21.73 32.92
CA ALA A 137 -22.80 22.53 33.59
C ALA A 137 -21.46 21.76 33.62
N TRP A 138 -20.54 22.09 32.70
CA TRP A 138 -19.30 21.33 32.47
C TRP A 138 -18.00 22.00 32.97
N GLY A 139 -18.04 23.30 33.33
CA GLY A 139 -16.84 24.03 33.75
C GLY A 139 -15.84 24.36 32.62
N GLY A 140 -16.21 24.10 31.37
CA GLY A 140 -15.42 24.34 30.15
C GLY A 140 -16.16 23.85 28.91
N THR A 141 -15.51 23.84 27.74
CA THR A 141 -16.10 23.21 26.54
C THR A 141 -16.03 21.69 26.70
N PRO A 142 -17.17 20.99 26.87
CA PRO A 142 -17.14 19.54 27.09
C PRO A 142 -16.65 18.80 25.84
N ALA A 143 -15.79 17.80 26.03
CA ALA A 143 -15.44 16.84 24.98
C ALA A 143 -16.67 16.01 24.55
N PRO A 144 -16.68 15.44 23.34
CA PRO A 144 -17.82 14.65 22.86
C PRO A 144 -18.15 13.47 23.78
N ILE A 145 -17.11 12.86 24.36
CA ILE A 145 -17.17 11.66 25.18
C ILE A 145 -16.99 12.01 26.65
N GLN A 146 -17.93 11.57 27.49
CA GLN A 146 -18.00 11.89 28.93
C GLN A 146 -17.96 10.66 29.83
N GLY A 147 -17.69 9.49 29.26
CA GLY A 147 -17.52 8.24 29.98
C GLY A 147 -17.54 7.01 29.09
N LEU A 148 -16.90 5.96 29.56
CA LEU A 148 -16.82 4.64 28.93
C LEU A 148 -17.26 3.58 29.91
N ARG A 149 -18.05 2.61 29.46
CA ARG A 149 -18.46 1.45 30.27
C ARG A 149 -17.64 0.24 29.84
N MET A 150 -16.81 -0.25 30.77
CA MET A 150 -15.94 -1.40 30.58
C MET A 150 -16.74 -2.72 30.61
N ARG A 151 -16.07 -3.84 30.31
CA ARG A 151 -16.71 -5.15 30.17
C ARG A 151 -17.37 -5.66 31.45
N ASP A 152 -16.81 -5.30 32.60
CA ASP A 152 -17.35 -5.59 33.93
C ASP A 152 -18.54 -4.69 34.32
N GLY A 153 -18.91 -3.73 33.46
CA GLY A 153 -19.97 -2.75 33.70
C GLY A 153 -19.52 -1.48 34.42
N THR A 154 -18.25 -1.38 34.83
CA THR A 154 -17.66 -0.20 35.48
C THR A 154 -17.63 0.97 34.51
N TRP A 155 -18.06 2.15 34.96
CA TRP A 155 -17.90 3.39 34.21
C TRP A 155 -16.58 4.08 34.56
N THR A 156 -15.78 4.41 33.55
CA THR A 156 -14.52 5.16 33.65
C THR A 156 -14.52 6.36 32.71
N ALA A 157 -13.44 7.16 32.67
CA ALA A 157 -13.38 8.46 31.98
C ALA A 157 -14.56 9.35 32.34
N ARG A 158 -14.97 9.29 33.62
CA ARG A 158 -16.16 9.94 34.17
C ARG A 158 -15.86 11.43 34.25
N GLY A 159 -16.39 12.18 33.27
CA GLY A 159 -16.06 13.60 33.08
C GLY A 159 -16.32 14.54 34.27
N PRO A 160 -16.15 15.86 34.08
CA PRO A 160 -16.12 16.52 32.78
C PRO A 160 -14.80 16.29 32.03
N ASN A 161 -14.87 15.58 30.90
CA ASN A 161 -13.77 15.55 29.95
C ASN A 161 -13.87 16.83 29.13
N ILE A 162 -12.76 17.56 28.97
CA ILE A 162 -12.75 18.90 28.35
C ILE A 162 -12.09 18.83 26.98
N LEU A 163 -12.69 19.52 26.02
CA LEU A 163 -12.12 19.78 24.71
C LEU A 163 -11.18 20.98 24.81
N ASP A 164 -9.88 20.73 24.73
CA ASP A 164 -8.89 21.78 24.55
C ASP A 164 -8.84 22.18 23.08
N VAL A 165 -9.08 23.45 22.80
CA VAL A 165 -9.19 23.97 21.45
C VAL A 165 -8.68 25.39 21.42
N ARG A 166 -7.81 25.68 20.46
CA ARG A 166 -7.34 27.04 20.22
C ARG A 166 -8.42 27.83 19.48
N ALA A 167 -9.33 28.46 20.23
CA ALA A 167 -10.43 29.27 19.72
C ALA A 167 -10.57 30.58 20.51
N ASP A 168 -11.04 31.64 19.87
CA ASP A 168 -11.37 32.91 20.53
C ASP A 168 -12.70 32.78 21.31
N ARG A 169 -13.63 31.98 20.77
CA ARG A 169 -14.90 31.64 21.41
C ARG A 169 -15.40 30.27 20.95
N ALA A 170 -16.01 29.52 21.88
CA ALA A 170 -16.73 28.28 21.59
C ALA A 170 -18.24 28.46 21.73
N ARG A 171 -19.02 27.92 20.79
CA ARG A 171 -20.45 27.68 20.96
C ARG A 171 -20.64 26.29 21.55
N GLY A 172 -21.61 26.14 22.45
CA GLY A 172 -21.90 24.85 23.10
C GLY A 172 -22.21 23.73 22.09
N PRO A 173 -22.06 22.45 22.48
CA PRO A 173 -22.26 21.32 21.58
C PRO A 173 -23.71 21.20 21.12
N THR A 174 -23.91 20.71 19.91
CA THR A 174 -25.18 20.13 19.45
C THR A 174 -25.01 18.63 19.22
N VAL A 175 -26.09 17.87 19.39
CA VAL A 175 -26.08 16.40 19.27
C VAL A 175 -27.21 15.96 18.36
N ARG A 176 -26.90 15.08 17.40
CA ARG A 176 -27.86 14.54 16.44
C ARG A 176 -27.69 13.03 16.33
N PHE A 177 -28.78 12.30 16.51
CA PHE A 177 -28.83 10.86 16.23
C PHE A 177 -29.01 10.70 14.71
N LEU A 178 -28.02 10.08 14.06
CA LEU A 178 -28.06 9.75 12.63
C LEU A 178 -28.80 8.44 12.39
N GLU A 179 -28.57 7.48 13.29
CA GLU A 179 -29.23 6.18 13.34
C GLU A 179 -29.53 5.86 14.81
N GLU A 180 -30.73 5.36 15.10
CA GLU A 180 -31.14 4.93 16.44
C GLU A 180 -31.99 3.66 16.32
N GLY A 181 -31.39 2.51 16.60
CA GLY A 181 -32.09 1.23 16.54
C GLY A 181 -31.33 0.12 17.25
N PRO A 182 -31.91 -1.09 17.28
CA PRO A 182 -31.41 -2.19 18.10
C PRO A 182 -30.09 -2.77 17.61
N LEU A 183 -29.71 -2.58 16.34
CA LEU A 183 -28.47 -3.13 15.79
C LEU A 183 -27.33 -2.10 15.74
N LYS A 184 -27.69 -0.81 15.60
CA LYS A 184 -26.74 0.26 15.32
C LYS A 184 -27.27 1.60 15.81
N VAL A 185 -26.46 2.29 16.59
CA VAL A 185 -26.67 3.69 16.96
C VAL A 185 -25.49 4.51 16.44
N VAL A 186 -25.78 5.60 15.74
CA VAL A 186 -24.79 6.55 15.23
C VAL A 186 -25.17 7.95 15.71
N VAL A 187 -24.26 8.61 16.41
CA VAL A 187 -24.48 9.95 16.97
C VAL A 187 -23.39 10.90 16.53
N GLU A 188 -23.79 12.07 16.04
CA GLU A 188 -22.89 13.18 15.70
C GLU A 188 -22.96 14.25 16.80
N VAL A 189 -21.80 14.60 17.35
CA VAL A 189 -21.63 15.76 18.23
C VAL A 189 -20.93 16.85 17.43
N SER A 190 -21.52 18.04 17.37
CA SER A 190 -21.02 19.17 16.59
C SER A 190 -20.72 20.39 17.45
N TYR A 191 -19.63 21.08 17.10
CA TYR A 191 -19.17 22.31 17.73
C TYR A 191 -18.94 23.38 16.66
N ARG A 192 -19.10 24.64 17.07
CA ARG A 192 -18.78 25.82 16.27
C ARG A 192 -17.90 26.75 17.08
N PHE A 193 -16.90 27.32 16.43
CA PHE A 193 -15.92 28.20 17.04
C PHE A 193 -15.77 29.48 16.25
N ASP A 194 -15.35 30.53 16.95
CA ASP A 194 -14.69 31.67 16.33
C ASP A 194 -13.18 31.36 16.39
N ARG A 195 -12.61 31.00 15.24
CA ARG A 195 -11.23 30.52 15.06
C ARG A 195 -10.27 31.70 14.91
N PRO A 196 -9.16 31.74 15.66
CA PRO A 196 -8.11 32.73 15.45
C PRO A 196 -7.36 32.46 14.14
N ALA A 197 -6.58 33.44 13.67
CA ALA A 197 -5.63 33.17 12.60
C ALA A 197 -4.57 32.19 13.10
N TYR A 198 -4.37 31.10 12.36
CA TYR A 198 -3.32 30.14 12.64
C TYR A 198 -2.08 30.50 11.83
N VAL A 199 -1.02 30.87 12.55
CA VAL A 199 0.26 31.30 11.99
C VAL A 199 1.36 30.48 12.66
N TYR A 200 2.24 29.91 11.85
CA TYR A 200 3.41 29.14 12.28
C TYR A 200 4.66 29.78 11.67
N GLY A 201 5.42 30.52 12.47
CA GLY A 201 6.49 31.37 11.94
C GLY A 201 5.94 32.44 10.98
N GLN A 202 6.42 32.46 9.74
CA GLN A 202 5.91 33.36 8.68
C GLN A 202 4.75 32.74 7.87
N GLN A 203 4.45 31.45 8.07
CA GLN A 203 3.44 30.73 7.29
C GLN A 203 2.05 30.94 7.90
N LYS A 204 1.13 31.50 7.12
CA LYS A 204 -0.30 31.54 7.46
C LYS A 204 -0.94 30.20 7.07
N VAL A 205 -1.39 29.45 8.06
CA VAL A 205 -1.96 28.10 7.93
C VAL A 205 -3.46 28.16 7.70
N ALA A 206 -4.16 29.05 8.42
CA ALA A 206 -5.57 29.33 8.18
C ALA A 206 -5.93 30.74 8.67
N PRO A 207 -6.84 31.46 7.97
CA PRO A 207 -7.31 32.76 8.42
C PRO A 207 -8.22 32.64 9.65
N ALA A 208 -8.34 33.75 10.38
CA ALA A 208 -9.38 33.90 11.40
C ALA A 208 -10.78 33.82 10.77
N GLY A 209 -11.76 33.33 11.51
CA GLY A 209 -13.13 33.21 11.02
C GLY A 209 -13.91 32.06 11.67
N PRO A 210 -15.02 31.60 11.08
CA PRO A 210 -15.76 30.47 11.62
C PRO A 210 -14.92 29.18 11.54
N GLY A 211 -14.99 28.36 12.57
CA GLY A 211 -14.40 27.03 12.62
C GLY A 211 -15.37 25.98 13.18
N PHE A 212 -15.04 24.71 13.02
CA PHE A 212 -15.89 23.60 13.43
C PHE A 212 -15.11 22.38 13.91
N TYR A 213 -15.80 21.57 14.70
CA TYR A 213 -15.42 20.20 15.02
C TYR A 213 -16.67 19.33 15.06
N THR A 214 -16.57 18.14 14.47
CA THR A 214 -17.59 17.10 14.58
C THR A 214 -16.93 15.78 14.99
N SER A 215 -17.53 15.10 15.95
CA SER A 215 -17.18 13.74 16.35
C SER A 215 -18.38 12.85 16.12
N THR A 216 -18.24 11.84 15.25
CA THR A 216 -19.30 10.85 14.98
C THR A 216 -18.97 9.56 15.70
N VAL A 217 -19.88 9.07 16.53
CA VAL A 217 -19.70 7.88 17.36
C VAL A 217 -20.68 6.80 16.92
N THR A 218 -20.19 5.59 16.69
CA THR A 218 -20.99 4.42 16.31
C THR A 218 -20.84 3.31 17.33
N VAL A 219 -21.98 2.75 17.77
CA VAL A 219 -22.06 1.56 18.63
C VAL A 219 -22.94 0.53 17.92
N GLU A 220 -22.44 -0.70 17.77
CA GLU A 220 -23.14 -1.80 17.11
C GLU A 220 -23.48 -2.92 18.10
N ALA A 221 -24.55 -3.66 17.82
CA ALA A 221 -24.97 -4.80 18.62
C ALA A 221 -23.91 -5.91 18.61
N GLY A 222 -23.67 -6.50 19.79
CA GLY A 222 -22.74 -7.62 19.98
C GLY A 222 -21.26 -7.31 19.73
N GLN A 223 -20.88 -6.05 19.44
CA GLN A 223 -19.49 -5.69 19.20
C GLN A 223 -18.81 -5.16 20.48
N PRO A 224 -17.56 -5.56 20.76
CA PRO A 224 -16.77 -5.07 21.89
C PRO A 224 -16.12 -3.70 21.61
N SER A 225 -16.54 -3.03 20.53
CA SER A 225 -15.89 -1.84 20.00
C SER A 225 -16.83 -0.67 19.80
N ILE A 226 -16.27 0.53 19.92
CA ILE A 226 -16.92 1.81 19.64
C ILE A 226 -16.10 2.50 18.55
N LEU A 227 -16.75 2.98 17.49
CA LEU A 227 -16.08 3.61 16.35
C LEU A 227 -16.26 5.12 16.40
N PHE A 228 -15.22 5.84 15.99
CA PHE A 228 -15.16 7.30 16.02
C PHE A 228 -14.70 7.84 14.65
N GLU A 229 -15.31 8.93 14.21
CA GLU A 229 -14.82 9.76 13.12
C GLU A 229 -14.69 11.20 13.60
N GLU A 230 -13.46 11.72 13.58
CA GLU A 230 -13.17 13.11 13.91
C GLU A 230 -13.05 13.91 12.62
N ASN A 231 -13.63 15.10 12.59
CA ASN A 231 -13.57 15.98 11.43
C ASN A 231 -13.57 17.45 11.88
N THR A 232 -12.53 18.20 11.52
CA THR A 232 -12.33 19.56 12.00
C THR A 232 -11.45 20.39 11.05
N ASP A 233 -11.58 21.71 11.18
CA ASP A 233 -10.66 22.70 10.61
C ASP A 233 -9.94 23.52 11.71
N MET A 234 -9.88 22.96 12.92
CA MET A 234 -9.29 23.52 14.14
C MET A 234 -8.07 22.70 14.60
N ASP A 235 -7.19 23.34 15.37
CA ASP A 235 -6.21 22.62 16.20
C ASP A 235 -6.84 22.35 17.58
N LEU A 236 -6.97 21.07 17.96
CA LEU A 236 -7.68 20.64 19.17
C LEU A 236 -7.12 19.35 19.77
N SER A 237 -7.41 19.12 21.05
CA SER A 237 -7.17 17.85 21.73
C SER A 237 -8.17 17.58 22.86
N TYR A 238 -8.35 16.31 23.21
CA TYR A 238 -8.97 15.92 24.48
C TYR A 238 -8.47 14.54 24.92
N SER A 239 -8.50 14.28 26.22
CA SER A 239 -8.04 13.02 26.81
C SER A 239 -9.17 12.32 27.56
N LEU A 240 -9.14 10.99 27.55
CA LEU A 240 -10.03 10.12 28.30
C LEU A 240 -9.20 9.32 29.30
N ASP A 241 -9.41 9.56 30.60
CA ASP A 241 -8.68 8.86 31.66
C ASP A 241 -9.40 7.56 32.04
N VAL A 242 -8.73 6.44 31.83
CA VAL A 242 -9.26 5.10 32.14
C VAL A 242 -8.56 4.45 33.33
N TYR A 243 -7.63 5.15 33.98
CA TYR A 243 -6.74 4.55 34.99
C TYR A 243 -7.50 3.80 36.08
N GLU A 244 -8.59 4.37 36.59
CA GLU A 244 -9.40 3.78 37.67
C GLU A 244 -9.99 2.40 37.33
N ALA A 245 -10.16 2.06 36.05
CA ALA A 245 -10.77 0.80 35.64
C ALA A 245 -9.77 -0.22 35.07
N VAL A 246 -8.63 0.24 34.55
CA VAL A 246 -7.64 -0.61 33.85
C VAL A 246 -6.34 -0.78 34.64
N HIS A 247 -5.93 0.24 35.41
CA HIS A 247 -4.64 0.29 36.11
C HIS A 247 -3.44 -0.15 35.25
N PRO A 248 -3.30 0.36 34.01
CA PRO A 248 -2.39 -0.26 33.06
C PRO A 248 -0.94 -0.11 33.52
N THR A 249 -0.20 -1.21 33.49
CA THR A 249 1.24 -1.23 33.77
C THR A 249 2.05 -1.44 32.50
N HIS A 250 1.44 -2.03 31.48
CA HIS A 250 2.05 -2.33 30.20
C HIS A 250 1.12 -1.95 29.06
N ALA A 251 1.73 -1.76 27.89
CA ALA A 251 1.02 -1.71 26.63
C ALA A 251 1.64 -2.67 25.60
N ARG A 252 0.85 -3.04 24.60
CA ARG A 252 1.29 -3.76 23.40
C ARG A 252 0.80 -3.07 22.13
N TYR A 253 1.60 -3.17 21.07
CA TYR A 253 1.22 -2.70 19.74
C TYR A 253 1.80 -3.59 18.65
N ARG A 254 1.23 -3.49 17.44
CA ARG A 254 1.80 -4.07 16.21
C ARG A 254 2.11 -2.99 15.18
N GLY A 255 3.39 -2.89 14.81
CA GLY A 255 3.90 -2.00 13.76
C GLY A 255 5.21 -2.53 13.16
N HIS A 256 5.96 -1.70 12.44
CA HIS A 256 7.17 -2.08 11.70
C HIS A 256 8.36 -2.42 12.60
N HIS A 257 8.76 -1.51 13.50
CA HIS A 257 9.91 -1.66 14.40
C HIS A 257 9.91 -0.61 15.51
N ALA A 258 10.84 -0.73 16.47
CA ALA A 258 11.19 0.32 17.42
C ALA A 258 12.65 0.74 17.23
N ARG A 259 12.94 2.03 17.43
CA ARG A 259 14.29 2.63 17.37
C ARG A 259 15.03 2.52 18.71
N ALA A 260 14.30 2.33 19.80
CA ALA A 260 14.85 2.10 21.14
C ALA A 260 13.96 1.15 21.96
N ARG A 261 14.53 0.48 22.96
CA ARG A 261 13.84 -0.57 23.75
C ARG A 261 12.63 -0.01 24.52
N GLU A 262 12.75 1.20 25.04
CA GLU A 262 11.69 1.92 25.77
C GLU A 262 10.46 2.25 24.92
N TYR A 263 10.60 2.21 23.59
CA TYR A 263 9.49 2.40 22.65
C TYR A 263 8.92 1.09 22.11
N GLY A 264 9.52 -0.05 22.46
CA GLY A 264 9.07 -1.36 22.02
C GLY A 264 10.14 -2.43 22.14
N TYR A 265 9.81 -3.53 22.79
CA TYR A 265 10.68 -4.71 22.88
C TYR A 265 9.92 -6.02 22.58
N GLU A 266 10.63 -7.00 22.03
CA GLU A 266 10.12 -8.35 21.81
C GLU A 266 9.98 -9.10 23.16
N PRO A 267 9.16 -10.17 23.28
CA PRO A 267 9.02 -10.89 24.55
C PRO A 267 10.32 -11.44 25.15
N ASP A 268 11.37 -11.61 24.34
CA ASP A 268 12.71 -12.01 24.79
C ASP A 268 13.57 -10.83 25.33
N GLY A 269 13.04 -9.61 25.30
CA GLY A 269 13.67 -8.39 25.80
C GLY A 269 14.50 -7.61 24.77
N ARG A 270 14.68 -8.13 23.56
CA ARG A 270 15.36 -7.42 22.46
C ARG A 270 14.56 -6.22 22.01
N ILE A 271 15.23 -5.24 21.42
CA ILE A 271 14.56 -4.17 20.68
C ILE A 271 13.62 -4.77 19.63
N TYR A 272 12.43 -4.20 19.46
CA TYR A 272 11.48 -4.64 18.46
C TYR A 272 12.05 -4.39 17.05
N ARG A 273 12.50 -5.46 16.37
CA ARG A 273 13.27 -5.39 15.11
C ARG A 273 12.42 -4.91 13.93
N GLU A 274 12.93 -4.96 12.69
CA GLU A 274 12.18 -4.64 11.47
C GLU A 274 11.28 -5.79 11.00
N SER A 275 10.10 -5.49 10.45
CA SER A 275 9.03 -6.49 10.24
C SER A 275 9.41 -7.59 9.27
N HIS A 276 10.32 -7.32 8.36
CA HIS A 276 10.85 -8.31 7.43
C HIS A 276 11.94 -9.21 8.04
N THR A 277 12.36 -8.96 9.29
CA THR A 277 13.41 -9.73 9.99
C THR A 277 12.90 -10.57 11.17
N ARG A 278 11.58 -10.59 11.40
CA ARG A 278 10.94 -11.32 12.50
C ARG A 278 9.58 -11.92 12.07
N PRO A 279 9.06 -12.93 12.78
CA PRO A 279 7.66 -13.34 12.61
C PRO A 279 6.70 -12.23 13.05
N GLY A 280 5.43 -12.36 12.68
CA GLY A 280 4.38 -11.50 13.20
C GLY A 280 4.34 -11.56 14.73
N LEU A 281 4.74 -10.47 15.40
CA LEU A 281 4.84 -10.36 16.85
C LEU A 281 4.44 -8.96 17.35
N ASP A 282 3.72 -8.88 18.46
CA ASP A 282 3.43 -7.62 19.16
C ASP A 282 4.65 -7.14 19.96
N ALA A 283 4.95 -5.84 19.88
CA ALA A 283 5.89 -5.18 20.75
C ALA A 283 5.29 -5.02 22.16
N GLN A 284 6.13 -5.11 23.19
CA GLN A 284 5.80 -4.77 24.57
C GLN A 284 6.38 -3.40 24.94
N VAL A 285 5.65 -2.65 25.78
CA VAL A 285 6.06 -1.35 26.30
C VAL A 285 5.72 -1.28 27.79
N ASP A 286 6.72 -0.92 28.60
CA ASP A 286 6.55 -0.66 30.03
C ASP A 286 6.02 0.76 30.22
N LEU A 287 4.85 0.93 30.84
CA LEU A 287 4.24 2.24 30.99
C LEU A 287 4.88 3.03 32.13
N ARG A 288 5.35 4.24 31.80
CA ARG A 288 6.03 5.14 32.75
C ARG A 288 5.05 6.02 33.51
N TYR A 289 5.27 6.16 34.81
CA TYR A 289 4.50 7.05 35.70
C TYR A 289 5.39 7.95 36.55
N ASP A 290 6.71 7.94 36.32
CA ASP A 290 7.68 8.86 36.92
C ASP A 290 7.58 10.27 36.32
N ARG A 291 7.06 10.38 35.09
CA ARG A 291 6.87 11.62 34.36
C ARG A 291 5.64 11.55 33.43
N PRO A 292 5.09 12.69 32.98
CA PRO A 292 4.07 12.69 31.95
C PRO A 292 4.62 12.11 30.63
N MET A 293 3.88 11.19 30.04
CA MET A 293 4.12 10.69 28.69
C MET A 293 2.86 10.92 27.87
N GLY A 294 2.94 11.77 26.85
CA GLY A 294 1.83 12.16 25.99
C GLY A 294 1.76 11.36 24.69
N ALA A 295 0.69 11.60 23.95
CA ALA A 295 0.58 11.20 22.55
C ALA A 295 1.29 12.26 21.68
N GLN A 296 2.19 11.83 20.79
CA GLN A 296 3.11 12.69 20.04
C GLN A 296 3.25 12.25 18.58
N TYR A 297 3.87 13.09 17.75
CA TYR A 297 4.22 12.71 16.38
C TYR A 297 5.40 11.74 16.28
N VAL A 298 6.36 11.89 17.19
CA VAL A 298 7.53 11.02 17.33
C VAL A 298 7.64 10.57 18.77
N SER A 299 8.06 9.33 18.97
CA SER A 299 8.41 8.87 20.31
C SER A 299 9.69 9.56 20.77
N ASN A 300 9.65 10.08 22.00
CA ASN A 300 10.74 10.78 22.67
C ASN A 300 10.56 10.70 24.20
N ASP A 301 11.30 11.49 24.97
CA ASP A 301 11.21 11.49 26.44
C ASP A 301 9.90 12.05 26.99
N GLU A 302 9.09 12.70 26.16
CA GLU A 302 7.83 13.36 26.51
C GLU A 302 6.61 12.54 26.07
N GLY A 303 6.78 11.44 25.33
CA GLY A 303 5.63 10.69 24.83
C GLY A 303 5.91 9.59 23.81
N TRP A 304 4.84 8.92 23.41
CA TRP A 304 4.82 7.89 22.37
C TRP A 304 4.17 8.43 21.10
N ARG A 305 4.64 7.95 19.95
CA ARG A 305 4.04 8.25 18.66
C ARG A 305 2.57 7.78 18.62
N TRP A 306 1.70 8.57 18.00
CA TRP A 306 0.30 8.21 17.76
C TRP A 306 0.16 6.85 17.07
N MET A 307 -0.98 6.22 17.27
CA MET A 307 -1.38 5.09 16.44
C MET A 307 -1.48 5.57 14.99
N ALA A 308 -0.94 4.80 14.06
CA ALA A 308 -1.03 5.14 12.64
C ALA A 308 -2.49 5.08 12.17
N VAL A 309 -2.94 6.11 11.44
CA VAL A 309 -4.22 6.05 10.71
C VAL A 309 -4.11 5.05 9.57
N TRP A 310 -3.02 5.13 8.80
CA TRP A 310 -2.57 4.14 7.83
C TRP A 310 -1.10 4.40 7.55
N ASP A 311 -0.23 3.41 7.81
CA ASP A 311 1.21 3.45 7.51
C ASP A 311 1.80 2.03 7.72
N PRO A 312 2.09 1.26 6.66
CA PRO A 312 2.71 -0.06 6.80
C PRO A 312 4.08 -0.04 7.50
N TRP A 313 4.75 1.12 7.51
CA TRP A 313 6.09 1.31 8.09
C TRP A 313 6.08 2.07 9.42
N ALA A 314 4.92 2.14 10.08
CA ALA A 314 4.78 2.78 11.38
C ALA A 314 5.79 2.22 12.40
N PHE A 315 6.68 3.08 12.92
CA PHE A 315 7.72 2.71 13.88
C PHE A 315 7.55 3.43 15.21
N ASP A 316 8.06 2.84 16.30
CA ASP A 316 7.82 3.22 17.70
C ASP A 316 6.33 3.27 18.10
N THR A 317 5.46 2.69 17.27
CA THR A 317 4.01 2.67 17.38
C THR A 317 3.43 1.57 16.50
N GLY A 318 2.12 1.40 16.55
CA GLY A 318 1.41 0.42 15.74
C GLY A 318 0.12 0.92 15.10
N TRP A 319 -0.52 -0.02 14.41
CA TRP A 319 -1.87 0.10 13.84
C TRP A 319 -2.97 -0.07 14.89
N TYR A 320 -2.59 -0.63 16.05
CA TYR A 320 -3.39 -0.69 17.26
C TYR A 320 -2.49 -0.61 18.49
N TRP A 321 -3.09 -0.25 19.63
CA TRP A 321 -2.48 -0.32 20.95
C TRP A 321 -3.42 -1.05 21.91
N GLN A 322 -2.87 -1.77 22.89
CA GLN A 322 -3.60 -2.42 23.99
C GLN A 322 -2.93 -2.08 25.31
N MET A 323 -3.66 -1.50 26.27
CA MET A 323 -3.21 -1.18 27.62
C MET A 323 -3.88 -2.11 28.63
N PHE A 324 -3.08 -2.69 29.54
CA PHE A 324 -3.56 -3.66 30.51
C PHE A 324 -2.66 -3.69 31.75
N ASP A 325 -3.19 -4.24 32.84
CA ASP A 325 -2.38 -4.59 34.01
C ASP A 325 -1.79 -5.99 33.86
N ALA A 326 -0.46 -6.06 33.69
CA ALA A 326 0.27 -7.30 33.57
C ALA A 326 0.17 -8.20 34.82
N GLY A 327 -0.10 -7.63 36.01
CA GLY A 327 -0.28 -8.38 37.26
C GLY A 327 -1.73 -8.85 37.52
N ALA A 328 -2.72 -8.29 36.82
CA ALA A 328 -4.14 -8.53 37.10
C ALA A 328 -4.65 -9.90 36.60
N PRO A 329 -5.78 -10.42 37.14
CA PRO A 329 -6.41 -11.66 36.66
C PRO A 329 -6.96 -11.52 35.24
N ALA A 330 -7.26 -12.64 34.59
CA ALA A 330 -7.79 -12.70 33.21
C ALA A 330 -9.10 -11.91 33.02
N SER A 331 -9.91 -11.78 34.07
CA SER A 331 -11.17 -11.02 34.06
C SER A 331 -11.00 -9.51 34.17
N ALA A 332 -9.78 -9.01 34.44
CA ALA A 332 -9.53 -7.58 34.57
C ALA A 332 -9.71 -6.86 33.23
N ASN A 333 -10.15 -5.61 33.28
CA ASN A 333 -10.41 -4.81 32.08
C ASN A 333 -9.12 -4.56 31.28
N LEU A 334 -9.28 -4.50 29.97
CA LEU A 334 -8.26 -4.12 29.00
C LEU A 334 -8.82 -3.05 28.08
N LEU A 335 -8.01 -2.06 27.72
CA LEU A 335 -8.37 -1.04 26.73
C LEU A 335 -7.51 -1.22 25.48
N GLY A 336 -8.12 -1.24 24.30
CA GLY A 336 -7.43 -1.11 23.03
C GLY A 336 -7.91 0.08 22.20
N ILE A 337 -7.05 0.57 21.32
CA ILE A 337 -7.40 1.46 20.21
C ILE A 337 -6.88 0.86 18.91
N PHE A 338 -7.58 1.08 17.79
CA PHE A 338 -7.18 0.58 16.47
C PHE A 338 -7.48 1.57 15.35
N ALA A 339 -6.68 1.48 14.28
CA ALA A 339 -6.82 2.29 13.08
C ALA A 339 -8.21 2.10 12.44
N GLY A 340 -8.87 3.21 12.10
CA GLY A 340 -10.14 3.18 11.39
C GLY A 340 -9.95 3.10 9.88
N ARG A 341 -11.05 3.31 9.15
CA ARG A 341 -11.09 3.27 7.69
C ARG A 341 -10.17 4.30 7.04
N ALA A 342 -9.16 3.85 6.30
CA ALA A 342 -8.23 4.72 5.60
C ALA A 342 -8.91 5.58 4.52
N SER A 343 -10.01 5.11 3.92
CA SER A 343 -10.79 5.85 2.91
C SER A 343 -11.44 7.13 3.46
N ARG A 344 -11.40 7.32 4.78
CA ARG A 344 -11.99 8.47 5.48
C ARG A 344 -10.95 9.54 5.81
N ALA A 345 -9.67 9.22 5.67
CA ALA A 345 -8.57 10.13 5.95
C ALA A 345 -8.58 11.36 5.04
N VAL A 346 -8.48 12.55 5.63
CA VAL A 346 -8.25 13.83 4.94
C VAL A 346 -7.27 14.60 5.81
N GLY A 347 -6.14 15.04 5.27
CA GLY A 347 -5.14 15.81 6.02
C GLY A 347 -4.66 15.15 7.32
N ALA A 348 -4.68 13.82 7.40
CA ALA A 348 -4.48 13.07 8.65
C ALA A 348 -3.00 12.84 9.03
N ALA A 349 -2.06 13.51 8.34
CA ALA A 349 -0.61 13.29 8.49
C ALA A 349 -0.09 13.47 9.93
N PHE A 350 -0.75 14.36 10.70
CA PHE A 350 -0.30 14.81 12.02
C PHE A 350 -1.43 14.80 13.05
N SER A 351 -2.39 13.91 12.86
CA SER A 351 -3.62 13.84 13.65
C SER A 351 -3.98 12.39 13.88
N GLY A 352 -4.50 12.07 15.05
CA GLY A 352 -4.78 10.70 15.41
C GLY A 352 -5.14 10.52 16.88
N ALA A 353 -5.27 9.25 17.26
CA ALA A 353 -5.40 8.83 18.65
C ALA A 353 -4.07 8.22 19.13
N GLY A 354 -3.72 8.43 20.39
CA GLY A 354 -2.55 7.82 21.01
C GLY A 354 -2.74 7.64 22.51
N ILE A 355 -1.88 6.84 23.12
CA ILE A 355 -1.92 6.59 24.56
C ILE A 355 -1.21 7.70 25.34
N TYR A 356 -1.54 7.84 26.63
CA TYR A 356 -0.81 8.72 27.54
C TYR A 356 -0.76 8.14 28.95
N THR A 357 0.21 8.59 29.74
CA THR A 357 0.29 8.39 31.19
C THR A 357 0.68 9.69 31.88
N ARG A 358 0.23 9.89 33.12
CA ARG A 358 0.66 11.02 33.97
C ARG A 358 0.94 10.56 35.40
N PRO A 359 1.98 11.13 36.04
CA PRO A 359 2.24 10.88 37.44
C PRO A 359 1.05 11.36 38.27
N GLY A 360 0.77 10.62 39.33
CA GLY A 360 -0.17 11.05 40.35
C GLY A 360 0.46 12.03 41.33
N LYS A 361 -0.34 12.84 42.03
CA LYS A 361 0.16 13.63 43.18
C LYS A 361 0.57 12.67 44.30
N ASP A 362 1.82 12.73 44.74
CA ASP A 362 2.39 11.84 45.77
C ASP A 362 2.23 10.33 45.46
N GLY A 363 2.21 9.98 44.17
CA GLY A 363 2.00 8.60 43.71
C GLY A 363 0.54 8.11 43.76
N ARG A 364 -0.40 8.94 44.23
CA ARG A 364 -1.86 8.72 44.20
C ARG A 364 -2.47 9.48 43.01
N ASP A 365 -3.59 9.02 42.46
CA ASP A 365 -4.27 9.68 41.32
C ASP A 365 -3.47 9.69 40.00
N ARG A 366 -2.76 8.59 39.70
CA ARG A 366 -2.17 8.39 38.37
C ARG A 366 -3.26 8.43 37.30
N GLN A 367 -2.91 8.93 36.12
CA GLN A 367 -3.82 8.96 34.97
C GLN A 367 -3.21 8.17 33.83
N ALA A 368 -4.05 7.50 33.05
CA ALA A 368 -3.66 6.85 31.82
C ALA A 368 -4.86 6.64 30.92
N GLY A 369 -4.64 6.73 29.62
CA GLY A 369 -5.72 6.49 28.67
C GLY A 369 -5.39 6.97 27.28
N VAL A 370 -6.39 7.52 26.60
CA VAL A 370 -6.29 7.88 25.18
C VAL A 370 -6.40 9.39 25.04
N THR A 371 -5.53 9.97 24.23
CA THR A 371 -5.62 11.36 23.77
C THR A 371 -5.93 11.37 22.29
N ILE A 372 -6.88 12.21 21.90
CA ILE A 372 -7.24 12.49 20.51
C ILE A 372 -6.67 13.86 20.19
N GLN A 373 -5.94 13.98 19.08
CA GLN A 373 -5.31 15.22 18.64
C GLN A 373 -5.57 15.45 17.15
N SER A 374 -5.83 16.72 16.82
CA SER A 374 -5.88 17.19 15.44
C SER A 374 -4.99 18.41 15.29
N TYR A 375 -3.95 18.29 14.47
CA TYR A 375 -3.05 19.38 14.09
C TYR A 375 -2.95 19.44 12.57
N ARG A 376 -3.02 20.67 12.04
CA ARG A 376 -3.11 20.89 10.59
C ARG A 376 -1.77 21.13 9.89
N ARG A 377 -0.67 21.26 10.64
CA ARG A 377 0.68 21.42 10.07
C ARG A 377 1.51 20.17 10.37
N SER A 378 2.00 19.51 9.33
CA SER A 378 2.91 18.37 9.45
C SER A 378 4.36 18.80 9.69
N ALA A 379 5.21 17.85 10.10
CA ALA A 379 6.64 18.10 10.36
C ALA A 379 7.41 18.60 9.12
N ASP A 380 7.00 18.18 7.92
CA ASP A 380 7.53 18.64 6.63
C ASP A 380 6.93 19.99 6.16
N ALA A 381 6.27 20.72 7.06
CA ALA A 381 5.63 22.01 6.85
C ALA A 381 4.45 22.03 5.85
N ARG A 382 3.98 20.88 5.37
CA ARG A 382 2.68 20.82 4.66
C ARG A 382 1.55 21.20 5.61
N VAL A 383 0.53 21.81 5.03
CA VAL A 383 -0.62 22.32 5.77
C VAL A 383 -1.89 21.77 5.16
N PHE A 384 -2.76 21.25 6.01
CA PHE A 384 -4.06 20.72 5.65
C PHE A 384 -5.16 21.60 6.24
N PRO A 385 -5.96 22.31 5.42
CA PRO A 385 -7.02 23.19 5.92
C PRO A 385 -8.10 22.46 6.74
N ARG A 386 -8.23 21.15 6.53
CA ARG A 386 -9.20 20.28 7.17
C ARG A 386 -8.54 18.94 7.47
N THR A 387 -8.85 18.42 8.64
CA THR A 387 -8.45 17.09 9.09
C THR A 387 -9.70 16.23 9.29
N ARG A 388 -9.69 15.00 8.77
CA ARG A 388 -10.66 13.96 9.09
C ARG A 388 -9.97 12.61 9.20
N PHE A 389 -10.29 11.82 10.21
CA PHE A 389 -9.80 10.45 10.34
C PHE A 389 -10.78 9.60 11.18
N GLN A 390 -10.73 8.29 10.98
CA GLN A 390 -11.47 7.33 11.79
C GLN A 390 -10.52 6.54 12.69
N TRP A 391 -11.04 6.15 13.85
CA TRP A 391 -10.37 5.25 14.79
C TRP A 391 -11.42 4.47 15.57
N GLY A 392 -11.01 3.35 16.16
CA GLY A 392 -11.86 2.52 16.99
C GLY A 392 -11.27 2.32 18.38
N MET A 393 -12.15 2.05 19.34
CA MET A 393 -11.79 1.68 20.70
C MET A 393 -12.33 0.28 20.97
N PHE A 394 -11.50 -0.57 21.57
CA PHE A 394 -11.83 -1.93 21.96
C PHE A 394 -11.86 -2.02 23.48
N LEU A 395 -12.98 -2.41 24.08
CA LEU A 395 -13.09 -2.60 25.53
C LEU A 395 -13.20 -4.09 25.83
N GLY A 396 -12.07 -4.68 26.21
CA GLY A 396 -11.93 -6.11 26.46
C GLY A 396 -11.64 -6.42 27.92
N THR A 397 -11.25 -7.66 28.13
CA THR A 397 -10.61 -8.15 29.35
C THR A 397 -9.21 -8.65 29.04
N LYS A 398 -8.40 -8.91 30.06
CA LYS A 398 -7.07 -9.51 29.87
C LYS A 398 -7.14 -10.90 29.22
N ALA A 399 -8.25 -11.61 29.32
CA ALA A 399 -8.49 -12.86 28.59
C ALA A 399 -8.53 -12.69 27.07
N ASP A 400 -8.80 -11.48 26.57
CA ASP A 400 -8.75 -11.15 25.14
C ASP A 400 -7.32 -10.94 24.62
N LEU A 401 -6.33 -10.84 25.52
CA LEU A 401 -4.93 -10.65 25.17
C LEU A 401 -4.28 -11.98 24.80
N ALA A 402 -4.22 -12.26 23.51
CA ALA A 402 -3.57 -13.46 22.99
C ALA A 402 -2.03 -13.40 23.21
N PRO A 403 -1.32 -14.54 23.10
CA PRO A 403 0.13 -14.56 22.96
C PRO A 403 0.62 -13.56 21.91
N ALA A 404 1.79 -12.96 22.13
CA ALA A 404 2.26 -11.83 21.33
C ALA A 404 2.48 -12.19 19.85
N ASP A 405 2.76 -13.46 19.55
CA ASP A 405 2.95 -14.03 18.22
C ASP A 405 1.64 -14.42 17.51
N GLN A 406 0.49 -14.19 18.15
CA GLN A 406 -0.83 -14.47 17.60
C GLN A 406 -1.58 -13.19 17.22
N VAL A 407 -2.55 -13.35 16.32
CA VAL A 407 -3.48 -12.28 15.91
C VAL A 407 -4.35 -11.89 17.11
N GLN A 408 -4.27 -10.63 17.51
CA GLN A 408 -4.98 -10.10 18.68
C GLN A 408 -6.48 -9.86 18.38
N ASN A 409 -7.33 -9.95 19.40
CA ASN A 409 -8.77 -9.66 19.25
C ASN A 409 -9.02 -8.20 18.80
N VAL A 410 -8.21 -7.25 19.26
CA VAL A 410 -8.26 -5.85 18.77
C VAL A 410 -7.96 -5.76 17.26
N ASN A 411 -7.05 -6.59 16.73
CA ASN A 411 -6.75 -6.64 15.30
C ASN A 411 -7.95 -7.19 14.51
N ARG A 412 -8.66 -8.19 15.05
CA ARG A 412 -9.89 -8.71 14.41
C ARG A 412 -10.99 -7.65 14.34
N GLN A 413 -11.10 -6.79 15.35
CA GLN A 413 -12.02 -5.64 15.33
C GLN A 413 -11.58 -4.59 14.30
N MET A 414 -10.27 -4.34 14.18
CA MET A 414 -9.72 -3.50 13.11
C MET A 414 -10.06 -4.05 11.72
N ASN A 415 -9.85 -5.35 11.48
CA ASN A 415 -10.20 -6.00 10.22
C ASN A 415 -11.69 -5.83 9.89
N LEU A 416 -12.54 -6.04 10.89
CA LEU A 416 -13.99 -5.97 10.74
C LEU A 416 -14.49 -4.56 10.37
N HIS A 417 -13.92 -3.52 10.97
CA HIS A 417 -14.44 -2.16 10.85
C HIS A 417 -13.65 -1.26 9.90
N ALA A 418 -12.38 -1.57 9.65
CA ALA A 418 -11.45 -0.79 8.83
C ALA A 418 -10.87 -1.55 7.63
N GLY A 419 -11.07 -2.87 7.53
CA GLY A 419 -10.53 -3.71 6.47
C GLY A 419 -11.58 -4.25 5.50
N ILE A 420 -11.45 -5.53 5.16
CA ILE A 420 -12.38 -6.27 4.29
C ILE A 420 -13.32 -7.10 5.17
N SER A 421 -14.57 -6.65 5.26
CA SER A 421 -15.61 -7.27 6.08
C SER A 421 -16.67 -7.97 5.23
N LEU A 422 -17.57 -8.74 5.86
CA LEU A 422 -18.68 -9.37 5.13
C LEU A 422 -19.56 -8.31 4.48
N ALA A 423 -19.78 -7.18 5.15
CA ALA A 423 -20.53 -6.02 4.64
C ALA A 423 -20.01 -5.49 3.29
N LYS A 424 -18.72 -5.75 2.97
CA LYS A 424 -18.14 -5.47 1.66
C LYS A 424 -18.23 -6.67 0.73
N VAL A 425 -17.79 -7.84 1.20
CA VAL A 425 -17.63 -9.05 0.37
C VAL A 425 -18.96 -9.52 -0.21
N HIS A 426 -20.05 -9.46 0.56
CA HIS A 426 -21.37 -9.89 0.07
C HIS A 426 -21.93 -9.01 -1.06
N ARG A 427 -21.31 -7.84 -1.30
CA ARG A 427 -21.69 -6.90 -2.37
C ARG A 427 -20.88 -7.08 -3.65
N TYR A 428 -19.90 -7.98 -3.66
CA TYR A 428 -19.08 -8.24 -4.83
C TYR A 428 -19.89 -8.98 -5.91
N GLN A 429 -19.92 -8.43 -7.11
CA GLN A 429 -20.62 -9.03 -8.25
C GLN A 429 -19.74 -10.08 -8.92
N LEU A 430 -19.89 -11.35 -8.56
CA LEU A 430 -18.99 -12.40 -9.03
C LEU A 430 -19.28 -12.89 -10.46
N GLN A 431 -20.46 -12.57 -10.99
CA GLN A 431 -20.90 -12.94 -12.33
C GLN A 431 -20.87 -11.73 -13.26
N PHE A 432 -20.15 -11.87 -14.36
CA PHE A 432 -20.00 -10.83 -15.38
C PHE A 432 -19.64 -11.49 -16.74
N PRO A 433 -19.90 -10.82 -17.87
CA PRO A 433 -19.48 -11.31 -19.19
C PRO A 433 -17.96 -11.39 -19.34
N ASP A 434 -17.48 -12.29 -20.18
CA ASP A 434 -16.06 -12.30 -20.58
C ASP A 434 -15.72 -11.05 -21.42
N PRO A 435 -14.45 -10.61 -21.44
CA PRO A 435 -14.02 -9.49 -22.26
C PRO A 435 -14.26 -9.77 -23.75
N LEU A 436 -14.53 -8.71 -24.53
CA LEU A 436 -14.89 -8.82 -25.95
C LEU A 436 -13.89 -9.61 -26.82
N ARG A 437 -12.59 -9.56 -26.49
CA ARG A 437 -11.53 -10.28 -27.21
C ARG A 437 -11.19 -11.64 -26.59
N GLY A 438 -11.92 -12.05 -25.55
CA GLY A 438 -11.63 -13.23 -24.74
C GLY A 438 -10.36 -13.07 -23.90
N TYR A 439 -9.99 -14.16 -23.23
CA TYR A 439 -8.78 -14.27 -22.42
C TYR A 439 -7.63 -14.95 -23.20
N GLY A 440 -6.41 -14.83 -22.69
CA GLY A 440 -5.19 -15.50 -23.18
C GLY A 440 -4.23 -14.63 -23.99
N GLY A 441 -4.49 -13.33 -24.08
CA GLY A 441 -3.73 -12.37 -24.88
C GLY A 441 -3.57 -11.01 -24.21
N LEU A 442 -3.19 -11.02 -22.91
CA LEU A 442 -3.23 -9.81 -22.08
C LEU A 442 -2.19 -8.75 -22.46
N TYR A 443 -0.92 -9.12 -22.59
CA TYR A 443 0.18 -8.21 -22.95
C TYR A 443 0.68 -8.39 -24.38
N MET A 444 0.47 -9.58 -24.94
CA MET A 444 0.85 -9.94 -26.30
C MET A 444 -0.34 -10.52 -27.07
N ASP A 445 -0.22 -10.51 -28.39
CA ASP A 445 -1.20 -11.13 -29.26
C ASP A 445 -1.33 -12.63 -28.94
N ARG A 446 -2.57 -13.14 -28.88
CA ARG A 446 -2.85 -14.54 -28.55
C ARG A 446 -2.14 -15.52 -29.50
N GLN A 447 -1.92 -15.15 -30.76
CA GLN A 447 -1.16 -15.96 -31.71
C GLN A 447 0.32 -16.07 -31.34
N ALA A 448 0.92 -15.01 -30.78
CA ALA A 448 2.32 -15.06 -30.31
C ALA A 448 2.45 -16.02 -29.13
N VAL A 449 1.56 -15.93 -28.14
CA VAL A 449 1.50 -16.88 -27.02
C VAL A 449 1.26 -18.32 -27.50
N GLY A 450 0.39 -18.49 -28.50
CA GLY A 450 0.14 -19.79 -29.13
C GLY A 450 1.36 -20.38 -29.83
N ARG A 451 2.14 -19.58 -30.56
CA ARG A 451 3.40 -20.01 -31.18
C ARG A 451 4.43 -20.44 -30.15
N MET A 452 4.61 -19.65 -29.09
CA MET A 452 5.51 -19.99 -27.98
C MET A 452 5.10 -21.31 -27.32
N SER A 453 3.81 -21.47 -27.00
CA SER A 453 3.28 -22.70 -26.40
C SER A 453 3.47 -23.93 -27.30
N ALA A 454 3.27 -23.77 -28.61
CA ALA A 454 3.50 -24.85 -29.58
C ALA A 454 4.98 -25.23 -29.68
N ARG A 455 5.88 -24.24 -29.71
CA ARG A 455 7.34 -24.47 -29.71
C ARG A 455 7.79 -25.18 -28.44
N LEU A 456 7.28 -24.77 -27.29
CA LEU A 456 7.60 -25.38 -26.00
C LEU A 456 7.27 -26.88 -25.96
N ARG A 457 6.17 -27.30 -26.60
CA ARG A 457 5.79 -28.72 -26.75
C ARG A 457 6.69 -29.48 -27.74
N ALA A 458 7.23 -28.81 -28.74
CA ALA A 458 8.00 -29.42 -29.81
C ALA A 458 9.52 -29.43 -29.57
N ASP A 459 10.04 -28.46 -28.82
CA ASP A 459 11.46 -28.24 -28.58
C ASP A 459 11.76 -28.25 -27.08
N HIS A 460 12.25 -29.40 -26.62
CA HIS A 460 12.58 -29.59 -25.20
C HIS A 460 13.75 -28.71 -24.73
N SER A 461 14.65 -28.30 -25.63
CA SER A 461 15.76 -27.40 -25.28
C SER A 461 15.26 -26.00 -24.99
N TYR A 462 14.30 -25.52 -25.79
CA TYR A 462 13.62 -24.26 -25.57
C TYR A 462 12.80 -24.26 -24.28
N TYR A 463 12.06 -25.33 -23.99
CA TYR A 463 11.38 -25.49 -22.70
C TYR A 463 12.34 -25.39 -21.53
N ARG A 464 13.46 -26.13 -21.54
CA ARG A 464 14.47 -26.07 -20.46
C ARG A 464 15.07 -24.67 -20.31
N GLN A 465 15.38 -24.00 -21.42
CA GLN A 465 15.90 -22.64 -21.40
C GLN A 465 14.95 -21.68 -20.66
N LEU A 466 13.65 -21.71 -20.96
CA LEU A 466 12.67 -20.86 -20.29
C LEU A 466 12.45 -21.28 -18.82
N TYR A 467 12.44 -22.59 -18.56
CA TYR A 467 12.23 -23.16 -17.22
C TYR A 467 13.37 -22.81 -16.24
N ASP A 468 14.59 -22.69 -16.75
CA ASP A 468 15.77 -22.25 -15.99
C ASP A 468 15.89 -20.72 -15.93
N GLY A 469 15.48 -20.03 -17.00
CA GLY A 469 15.53 -18.57 -17.12
C GLY A 469 14.46 -17.82 -16.31
N GLU A 470 13.28 -18.44 -16.09
CA GLU A 470 12.19 -17.85 -15.31
C GLU A 470 11.58 -18.89 -14.34
N PRO A 471 12.19 -19.09 -13.15
CA PRO A 471 11.74 -20.11 -12.21
C PRO A 471 10.35 -19.87 -11.60
N THR A 472 9.87 -18.63 -11.55
CA THR A 472 8.58 -18.28 -10.93
C THR A 472 7.39 -18.66 -11.82
N SER A 473 7.63 -18.90 -13.10
CA SER A 473 6.63 -19.26 -14.12
C SER A 473 6.66 -20.72 -14.53
N ARG A 474 7.44 -21.56 -13.85
CA ARG A 474 7.46 -23.01 -14.08
C ARG A 474 6.06 -23.64 -14.09
N PRO A 475 5.13 -23.32 -13.18
CA PRO A 475 3.77 -23.88 -13.26
C PRO A 475 3.01 -23.46 -14.52
N LEU A 476 3.24 -22.26 -15.04
CA LEU A 476 2.63 -21.78 -16.28
C LEU A 476 3.25 -22.48 -17.50
N LEU A 477 4.58 -22.67 -17.50
CA LEU A 477 5.28 -23.43 -18.54
C LEU A 477 4.83 -24.89 -18.58
N ASP A 478 4.67 -25.53 -17.42
CA ASP A 478 4.13 -26.88 -17.28
C ASP A 478 2.69 -26.96 -17.80
N MET A 479 1.87 -25.95 -17.51
CA MET A 479 0.50 -25.84 -18.05
C MET A 479 0.50 -25.74 -19.57
N TRP A 480 1.40 -24.96 -20.17
CA TRP A 480 1.50 -24.88 -21.63
C TRP A 480 2.06 -26.16 -22.25
N ALA A 481 3.01 -26.84 -21.59
CA ALA A 481 3.55 -28.11 -22.04
C ALA A 481 2.51 -29.24 -22.01
N ASP A 482 1.63 -29.24 -21.01
CA ASP A 482 0.65 -30.28 -20.76
C ASP A 482 -0.51 -30.24 -21.77
N VAL A 483 -0.69 -31.34 -22.48
CA VAL A 483 -1.80 -31.54 -23.42
C VAL A 483 -3.02 -32.21 -22.79
N SER A 484 -2.89 -32.76 -21.58
CA SER A 484 -3.97 -33.46 -20.88
C SER A 484 -4.97 -32.51 -20.19
N GLY A 485 -4.51 -31.32 -19.82
CA GLY A 485 -5.29 -30.32 -19.08
C GLY A 485 -5.13 -30.41 -17.56
N GLU A 486 -4.53 -31.47 -17.03
CA GLU A 486 -4.30 -31.67 -15.58
C GLU A 486 -3.60 -30.46 -14.94
N LYS A 487 -2.56 -29.92 -15.60
CA LYS A 487 -1.83 -28.75 -15.10
C LYS A 487 -2.66 -27.47 -15.13
N THR A 488 -3.64 -27.37 -16.02
CA THR A 488 -4.58 -26.24 -16.04
C THR A 488 -5.51 -26.27 -14.82
N HIS A 489 -6.03 -27.44 -14.45
CA HIS A 489 -6.84 -27.61 -13.24
C HIS A 489 -6.03 -27.27 -11.97
N HIS A 490 -4.77 -27.70 -11.90
CA HIS A 490 -3.88 -27.33 -10.79
C HIS A 490 -3.60 -25.82 -10.72
N ALA A 491 -3.39 -25.17 -11.88
CA ALA A 491 -3.24 -23.71 -11.93
C ALA A 491 -4.50 -22.97 -11.45
N ALA A 492 -5.69 -23.44 -11.83
CA ALA A 492 -6.96 -22.92 -11.33
C ALA A 492 -7.09 -23.07 -9.81
N GLN A 493 -6.72 -24.23 -9.25
CA GLN A 493 -6.70 -24.46 -7.80
C GLN A 493 -5.75 -23.49 -7.10
N THR A 494 -4.56 -23.26 -7.66
CA THR A 494 -3.57 -22.31 -7.11
C THR A 494 -4.12 -20.89 -7.06
N ILE A 495 -4.82 -20.45 -8.10
CA ILE A 495 -5.49 -19.13 -8.14
C ILE A 495 -6.54 -19.03 -7.04
N THR A 496 -7.42 -20.04 -6.91
CA THR A 496 -8.48 -20.02 -5.90
C THR A 496 -7.93 -20.15 -4.47
N GLY A 497 -6.81 -20.85 -4.29
CA GLY A 497 -6.10 -20.93 -3.02
C GLY A 497 -5.54 -19.57 -2.60
N LEU A 498 -4.98 -18.78 -3.53
CA LEU A 498 -4.56 -17.40 -3.21
C LEU A 498 -5.75 -16.51 -2.81
N ALA A 499 -6.89 -16.64 -3.50
CA ALA A 499 -8.09 -15.88 -3.15
C ALA A 499 -8.59 -16.22 -1.74
N HIS A 500 -8.58 -17.51 -1.38
CA HIS A 500 -8.85 -17.97 -0.02
C HIS A 500 -7.87 -17.35 0.99
N ASP A 501 -6.56 -17.51 0.77
CA ASP A 501 -5.51 -17.01 1.66
C ASP A 501 -5.62 -15.49 1.90
N LEU A 502 -5.83 -14.74 0.80
CA LEU A 502 -5.98 -13.29 0.83
C LEU A 502 -7.16 -12.90 1.72
N LEU A 503 -8.34 -13.46 1.45
CA LEU A 503 -9.54 -13.12 2.21
C LEU A 503 -9.44 -13.60 3.67
N ALA A 504 -8.90 -14.80 3.90
CA ALA A 504 -8.68 -15.33 5.24
C ALA A 504 -7.73 -14.44 6.06
N THR A 505 -6.66 -13.94 5.44
CA THR A 505 -5.74 -12.99 6.09
C THR A 505 -6.40 -11.65 6.38
N HIS A 506 -7.19 -11.13 5.44
CA HIS A 506 -7.89 -9.86 5.63
C HIS A 506 -8.98 -9.92 6.71
N VAL A 507 -9.69 -11.05 6.82
CA VAL A 507 -10.80 -11.22 7.77
C VAL A 507 -10.28 -11.69 9.13
N ASN A 508 -9.48 -12.76 9.16
CA ASN A 508 -9.12 -13.49 10.38
C ASN A 508 -7.64 -13.36 10.77
N GLY A 509 -6.78 -12.88 9.85
CA GLY A 509 -5.34 -12.73 10.04
C GLY A 509 -4.91 -11.32 10.46
N GLU A 510 -3.70 -10.94 10.05
CA GLU A 510 -3.12 -9.59 10.29
C GLU A 510 -3.77 -8.47 9.46
N GLY A 511 -4.81 -8.78 8.68
CA GLY A 511 -5.56 -7.77 7.95
C GLY A 511 -4.78 -7.16 6.79
N ILE A 512 -5.07 -5.88 6.54
CA ILE A 512 -4.45 -5.07 5.47
C ILE A 512 -2.95 -4.79 5.69
N TYR A 513 -2.40 -5.16 6.86
CA TYR A 513 -1.00 -4.92 7.22
C TYR A 513 -0.13 -6.18 7.17
N SER A 514 -0.72 -7.33 6.84
CA SER A 514 0.06 -8.56 6.61
C SER A 514 1.13 -8.32 5.55
N MET A 515 2.38 -8.68 5.84
CA MET A 515 3.52 -8.43 4.93
C MET A 515 3.29 -8.96 3.50
N ARG A 516 2.64 -10.13 3.37
CA ARG A 516 2.34 -10.74 2.06
C ARG A 516 1.33 -9.92 1.26
N PHE A 517 0.38 -9.26 1.91
CA PHE A 517 -0.80 -8.68 1.27
C PHE A 517 -1.00 -7.18 1.51
N HIS A 518 -0.11 -6.52 2.24
CA HIS A 518 -0.21 -5.08 2.44
C HIS A 518 0.19 -4.32 1.18
N TYR A 519 -0.41 -3.14 0.99
CA TYR A 519 -0.04 -2.14 0.00
C TYR A 519 0.48 -2.70 -1.36
N TRP A 520 1.66 -2.28 -1.81
CA TRP A 520 2.22 -2.68 -3.09
C TRP A 520 2.63 -4.16 -3.13
N HIS A 521 3.00 -4.78 -2.00
CA HIS A 521 3.30 -6.22 -1.93
C HIS A 521 2.07 -7.06 -2.28
N GLY A 522 0.91 -6.74 -1.69
CA GLY A 522 -0.35 -7.41 -2.00
C GLY A 522 -0.79 -7.17 -3.44
N GLY A 523 -0.61 -5.95 -3.94
CA GLY A 523 -0.90 -5.64 -5.33
C GLY A 523 -0.01 -6.40 -6.31
N LEU A 524 1.28 -6.58 -5.99
CA LEU A 524 2.21 -7.39 -6.75
C LEU A 524 1.81 -8.87 -6.79
N GLU A 525 1.47 -9.45 -5.65
CA GLU A 525 1.00 -10.84 -5.55
C GLU A 525 -0.28 -11.07 -6.38
N MET A 526 -1.26 -10.18 -6.24
CA MET A 526 -2.51 -10.26 -7.00
C MET A 526 -2.28 -10.07 -8.50
N MET A 527 -1.45 -9.12 -8.92
CA MET A 527 -1.16 -8.88 -10.34
C MET A 527 -0.42 -10.07 -10.97
N ARG A 528 0.58 -10.65 -10.29
CA ARG A 528 1.27 -11.88 -10.74
C ARG A 528 0.30 -13.02 -11.02
N LYS A 529 -0.69 -13.24 -10.15
CA LYS A 529 -1.74 -14.25 -10.40
C LYS A 529 -2.75 -13.83 -11.46
N GLY A 530 -2.98 -12.54 -11.65
CA GLY A 530 -3.82 -12.01 -12.73
C GLY A 530 -3.39 -12.49 -14.11
N LEU A 531 -2.07 -12.62 -14.34
CA LEU A 531 -1.53 -13.19 -15.57
C LEU A 531 -1.91 -14.66 -15.75
N TRP A 532 -1.89 -15.42 -14.66
CA TRP A 532 -2.29 -16.82 -14.70
C TRP A 532 -3.80 -16.95 -14.92
N ILE A 533 -4.60 -16.06 -14.32
CA ILE A 533 -6.05 -15.99 -14.55
C ILE A 533 -6.35 -15.83 -16.05
N ASP A 534 -5.69 -14.89 -16.72
CA ASP A 534 -5.84 -14.70 -18.16
C ASP A 534 -5.54 -15.98 -18.96
N GLN A 535 -4.41 -16.64 -18.67
CA GLN A 535 -4.00 -17.84 -19.41
C GLN A 535 -4.87 -19.07 -19.10
N VAL A 536 -5.28 -19.24 -17.84
CA VAL A 536 -6.13 -20.34 -17.38
C VAL A 536 -7.54 -20.20 -17.95
N LEU A 537 -8.14 -19.01 -17.93
CA LEU A 537 -9.44 -18.74 -18.56
C LEU A 537 -9.37 -18.85 -20.09
N GLY A 538 -8.24 -18.48 -20.68
CA GLY A 538 -7.99 -18.57 -22.13
C GLY A 538 -7.70 -19.99 -22.66
N SER A 539 -7.49 -20.96 -21.77
CA SER A 539 -7.10 -22.35 -22.11
C SER A 539 -8.22 -23.17 -22.75
N GLY A 540 -9.48 -22.91 -22.37
CA GLY A 540 -10.64 -23.72 -22.75
C GLY A 540 -10.76 -25.07 -22.02
N ALA A 541 -9.91 -25.37 -21.03
CA ALA A 541 -9.89 -26.68 -20.35
C ALA A 541 -10.70 -26.74 -19.05
N LEU A 542 -11.19 -25.60 -18.54
CA LEU A 542 -11.89 -25.53 -17.25
C LEU A 542 -13.31 -26.08 -17.33
N THR A 543 -13.76 -26.67 -16.23
CA THR A 543 -15.20 -26.88 -15.97
C THR A 543 -15.90 -25.55 -15.68
N PRO A 544 -17.24 -25.45 -15.87
CA PRO A 544 -17.99 -24.23 -15.56
C PRO A 544 -17.81 -23.75 -14.11
N ASP A 545 -17.73 -24.67 -13.16
CA ASP A 545 -17.53 -24.36 -11.74
C ASP A 545 -16.13 -23.81 -11.46
N GLU A 546 -15.09 -24.38 -12.08
CA GLU A 546 -13.73 -23.84 -11.98
C GLU A 546 -13.63 -22.46 -12.61
N GLN A 547 -14.23 -22.26 -13.79
CA GLN A 547 -14.28 -20.97 -14.45
C GLN A 547 -14.96 -19.93 -13.56
N ALA A 548 -16.09 -20.27 -12.93
CA ALA A 548 -16.79 -19.38 -12.00
C ALA A 548 -15.92 -19.01 -10.78
N ARG A 549 -15.20 -19.97 -10.18
CA ARG A 549 -14.31 -19.72 -9.04
C ARG A 549 -13.09 -18.87 -9.41
N VAL A 550 -12.48 -19.12 -10.57
CA VAL A 550 -11.35 -18.31 -11.08
C VAL A 550 -11.80 -16.88 -11.37
N LYS A 551 -12.99 -16.69 -11.94
CA LYS A 551 -13.57 -15.35 -12.13
C LYS A 551 -13.90 -14.66 -10.80
N ALA A 552 -14.41 -15.39 -9.81
CA ALA A 552 -14.65 -14.86 -8.48
C ALA A 552 -13.34 -14.40 -7.80
N ALA A 553 -12.25 -15.15 -7.95
CA ALA A 553 -10.93 -14.75 -7.48
C ALA A 553 -10.47 -13.42 -8.11
N ALA A 554 -10.63 -13.27 -9.43
CA ALA A 554 -10.30 -12.02 -10.12
C ALA A 554 -11.11 -10.82 -9.59
N VAL A 555 -12.41 -11.02 -9.33
CA VAL A 555 -13.28 -9.99 -8.75
C VAL A 555 -12.87 -9.64 -7.33
N LEU A 556 -12.52 -10.62 -6.49
CA LEU A 556 -12.00 -10.37 -5.15
C LEU A 556 -10.72 -9.51 -5.21
N PHE A 557 -9.74 -9.90 -6.02
CA PHE A 557 -8.49 -9.16 -6.20
C PHE A 557 -8.74 -7.73 -6.65
N ALA A 558 -9.61 -7.54 -7.64
CA ALA A 558 -9.95 -6.21 -8.13
C ALA A 558 -10.65 -5.34 -7.07
N ASN A 559 -11.56 -5.91 -6.27
CA ASN A 559 -12.23 -5.16 -5.21
C ASN A 559 -11.26 -4.78 -4.08
N VAL A 560 -10.37 -5.68 -3.66
CA VAL A 560 -9.35 -5.38 -2.65
C VAL A 560 -8.41 -4.27 -3.13
N LEU A 561 -7.91 -4.38 -4.37
CA LEU A 561 -7.01 -3.37 -4.94
C LEU A 561 -7.62 -1.98 -5.02
N TRP A 562 -8.90 -1.89 -5.36
CA TRP A 562 -9.66 -0.64 -5.51
C TRP A 562 -10.35 -0.16 -4.24
N ASP A 563 -10.17 -0.84 -3.11
CA ASP A 563 -10.69 -0.42 -1.83
C ASP A 563 -9.72 0.56 -1.16
N ASP A 564 -10.14 1.82 -1.02
CA ASP A 564 -9.33 2.86 -0.40
C ASP A 564 -9.18 2.68 1.13
N ASP A 565 -9.89 1.72 1.73
CA ASP A 565 -9.61 1.28 3.10
C ASP A 565 -8.39 0.36 3.19
N VAL A 566 -8.05 -0.34 2.10
CA VAL A 566 -6.84 -1.18 2.01
C VAL A 566 -5.64 -0.30 1.66
N VAL A 567 -5.77 0.53 0.63
CA VAL A 567 -4.75 1.50 0.23
C VAL A 567 -5.40 2.84 -0.15
N PRO A 568 -5.16 3.92 0.61
CA PRO A 568 -5.81 5.21 0.36
C PRO A 568 -5.13 5.95 -0.80
N LEU A 569 -5.39 5.55 -2.05
CA LEU A 569 -4.72 6.11 -3.23
C LEU A 569 -5.49 7.31 -3.85
N PHE A 570 -6.09 8.15 -3.01
CA PHE A 570 -6.87 9.32 -3.40
C PHE A 570 -6.23 10.63 -2.92
N GLU A 571 -6.46 11.73 -3.61
CA GLU A 571 -5.81 13.00 -3.23
C GLU A 571 -6.31 13.56 -1.89
N GLY A 572 -5.41 14.23 -1.16
CA GLY A 572 -5.76 14.99 0.04
C GLY A 572 -5.77 14.21 1.36
N HIS A 573 -5.43 12.92 1.39
CA HIS A 573 -5.37 12.14 2.63
C HIS A 573 -4.26 12.58 3.60
N GLY A 574 -3.11 13.03 3.10
CA GLY A 574 -1.94 13.45 3.90
C GLY A 574 -1.06 12.32 4.46
N LEU A 575 -1.54 11.08 4.47
CA LEU A 575 -0.82 9.84 4.83
C LEU A 575 0.45 9.57 3.98
N ASN A 576 1.38 8.79 4.55
CA ASN A 576 2.65 8.40 3.92
C ASN A 576 2.47 7.17 3.02
N LEU A 577 2.75 7.29 1.72
CA LEU A 577 2.68 6.21 0.74
C LEU A 577 4.05 5.59 0.39
N GLY A 578 5.10 5.88 1.16
CA GLY A 578 6.46 5.40 0.88
C GLY A 578 7.20 6.22 -0.18
N THR A 579 8.11 5.58 -0.91
CA THR A 579 8.91 6.22 -1.97
C THR A 579 8.09 6.46 -3.24
N ALA A 580 8.63 7.22 -4.21
CA ALA A 580 7.82 7.74 -5.32
C ALA A 580 7.29 6.65 -6.27
N ASN A 581 8.03 5.54 -6.42
CA ASN A 581 7.60 4.42 -7.26
C ASN A 581 6.42 3.60 -6.66
N MET A 582 6.30 3.52 -5.33
CA MET A 582 5.29 2.65 -4.68
C MET A 582 3.83 3.01 -5.03
N PRO A 583 3.38 4.28 -5.03
CA PRO A 583 2.04 4.62 -5.48
C PRO A 583 1.85 4.40 -6.98
N VAL A 584 2.90 4.54 -7.79
CA VAL A 584 2.86 4.23 -9.24
C VAL A 584 2.59 2.74 -9.46
N GLN A 585 3.32 1.87 -8.74
CA GLN A 585 3.09 0.43 -8.73
C GLN A 585 1.64 0.09 -8.37
N GLN A 586 1.15 0.62 -7.24
CA GLN A 586 -0.20 0.33 -6.78
C GLN A 586 -1.27 0.76 -7.78
N GLN A 587 -1.12 1.93 -8.39
CA GLN A 587 -2.05 2.40 -9.42
C GLN A 587 -2.04 1.49 -10.65
N ALA A 588 -0.87 1.01 -11.09
CA ALA A 588 -0.78 0.07 -12.19
C ALA A 588 -1.47 -1.27 -11.87
N TYR A 589 -1.42 -1.77 -10.63
CA TYR A 589 -2.14 -2.98 -10.24
C TYR A 589 -3.67 -2.78 -10.25
N ARG A 590 -4.14 -1.60 -9.82
CA ARG A 590 -5.56 -1.19 -9.96
C ARG A 590 -5.97 -1.18 -11.43
N ASP A 591 -5.17 -0.58 -12.28
CA ASP A 591 -5.44 -0.45 -13.72
C ASP A 591 -5.40 -1.80 -14.45
N PHE A 592 -4.48 -2.69 -14.07
CA PHE A 592 -4.43 -4.07 -14.55
C PHE A 592 -5.76 -4.78 -14.36
N TYR A 593 -6.31 -4.80 -13.14
CA TYR A 593 -7.57 -5.50 -12.88
C TYR A 593 -8.78 -4.78 -13.47
N ALA A 594 -8.73 -3.45 -13.61
CA ALA A 594 -9.78 -2.71 -14.32
C ALA A 594 -9.83 -3.14 -15.80
N LEU A 595 -8.68 -3.32 -16.46
CA LEU A 595 -8.63 -3.80 -17.85
C LEU A 595 -8.98 -5.29 -17.98
N LEU A 596 -8.46 -6.16 -17.11
CA LEU A 596 -8.77 -7.59 -17.09
C LEU A 596 -10.27 -7.85 -16.93
N LEU A 597 -10.96 -7.00 -16.15
CA LEU A 597 -12.39 -7.08 -15.87
C LEU A 597 -13.19 -5.97 -16.57
N ALA A 598 -12.78 -5.55 -17.77
CA ALA A 598 -13.38 -4.39 -18.44
C ALA A 598 -14.90 -4.46 -18.67
N GLU A 599 -15.48 -5.66 -18.71
CA GLU A 599 -16.93 -5.86 -18.86
C GLU A 599 -17.69 -6.00 -17.53
N HIS A 600 -16.97 -6.05 -16.41
CA HIS A 600 -17.55 -6.06 -15.07
C HIS A 600 -18.18 -4.70 -14.75
N PRO A 601 -19.43 -4.62 -14.23
CA PRO A 601 -20.16 -3.36 -14.05
C PRO A 601 -19.42 -2.30 -13.23
N THR A 602 -18.71 -2.70 -12.17
CA THR A 602 -17.96 -1.75 -11.32
C THR A 602 -16.59 -1.36 -11.87
N MET A 603 -16.10 -2.03 -12.92
CA MET A 603 -14.79 -1.80 -13.52
C MET A 603 -14.86 -1.16 -14.89
N ARG A 604 -15.99 -1.26 -15.61
CA ARG A 604 -16.17 -0.71 -16.96
C ARG A 604 -15.74 0.75 -17.08
N ASP A 605 -16.24 1.62 -16.21
CA ASP A 605 -15.91 3.05 -16.24
C ASP A 605 -14.45 3.30 -15.86
N ARG A 606 -13.92 2.50 -14.92
CA ARG A 606 -12.50 2.56 -14.53
C ARG A 606 -11.61 2.16 -15.70
N ALA A 607 -11.96 1.09 -16.41
CA ALA A 607 -11.24 0.56 -17.57
C ALA A 607 -11.22 1.58 -18.72
N ALA A 608 -12.31 2.31 -18.94
CA ALA A 608 -12.40 3.37 -19.94
C ALA A 608 -11.41 4.53 -19.69
N GLN A 609 -11.06 4.78 -18.42
CA GLN A 609 -10.16 5.86 -18.03
C GLN A 609 -8.68 5.45 -18.01
N VAL A 610 -8.35 4.15 -18.06
CA VAL A 610 -6.97 3.65 -17.88
C VAL A 610 -6.01 4.25 -18.90
N ALA A 611 -6.39 4.32 -20.19
CA ALA A 611 -5.53 4.87 -21.24
C ALA A 611 -5.09 6.32 -20.95
N THR A 612 -5.98 7.13 -20.33
CA THR A 612 -5.64 8.50 -19.92
C THR A 612 -4.78 8.49 -18.66
N ARG A 613 -5.10 7.67 -17.67
CA ARG A 613 -4.31 7.56 -16.43
C ARG A 613 -2.87 7.12 -16.71
N VAL A 614 -2.67 6.03 -17.46
CA VAL A 614 -1.33 5.51 -17.75
C VAL A 614 -0.48 6.49 -18.55
N ARG A 615 -1.09 7.26 -19.46
CA ARG A 615 -0.40 8.34 -20.17
C ARG A 615 0.02 9.47 -19.22
N ASN A 616 -0.85 9.86 -18.29
CA ASN A 616 -0.50 10.85 -17.27
C ASN A 616 0.63 10.32 -16.36
N THR A 617 0.58 9.05 -15.95
CA THR A 617 1.66 8.39 -15.21
C THR A 617 2.97 8.45 -15.98
N ALA A 618 2.97 8.10 -17.28
CA ALA A 618 4.15 8.20 -18.13
C ALA A 618 4.70 9.64 -18.16
N GLY A 619 3.85 10.66 -18.23
CA GLY A 619 4.26 12.06 -18.16
C GLY A 619 4.78 12.53 -16.79
N THR A 620 4.46 11.80 -15.72
CA THR A 620 4.96 12.07 -14.36
C THR A 620 6.32 11.40 -14.12
N ILE A 621 6.49 10.16 -14.57
CA ILE A 621 7.70 9.36 -14.30
C ILE A 621 8.75 9.45 -15.40
N VAL A 622 8.38 9.92 -16.60
CA VAL A 622 9.30 10.17 -17.72
C VAL A 622 9.14 11.62 -18.19
N ASN A 623 10.24 12.36 -18.28
CA ASN A 623 10.21 13.73 -18.78
C ASN A 623 10.12 13.80 -20.32
N GLU A 624 9.98 15.01 -20.88
CA GLU A 624 9.87 15.21 -22.34
C GLU A 624 11.10 14.77 -23.15
N HIS A 625 12.23 14.51 -22.49
CA HIS A 625 13.49 14.03 -23.08
C HIS A 625 13.68 12.52 -22.96
N GLY A 626 12.74 11.79 -22.32
CA GLY A 626 12.83 10.35 -22.14
C GLY A 626 13.56 9.91 -20.87
N ALA A 627 14.08 10.83 -20.06
CA ALA A 627 14.67 10.48 -18.78
C ALA A 627 13.60 10.03 -17.79
N GLU A 628 13.88 8.95 -17.05
CA GLU A 628 13.00 8.43 -15.99
C GLU A 628 13.45 8.94 -14.60
N MET A 629 12.57 8.92 -13.60
CA MET A 629 12.82 9.57 -12.30
C MET A 629 13.66 8.75 -11.30
N GLY A 630 13.79 7.44 -11.48
CA GLY A 630 14.40 6.51 -10.53
C GLY A 630 15.86 6.21 -10.81
N GLY A 631 16.59 5.76 -9.77
CA GLY A 631 17.88 5.10 -9.93
C GLY A 631 17.78 3.91 -10.88
N THR A 632 18.90 3.49 -11.49
CA THR A 632 18.87 2.56 -12.63
C THR A 632 18.08 1.26 -12.42
N HIS A 633 18.16 0.67 -11.23
CA HIS A 633 17.32 -0.47 -10.83
C HIS A 633 15.85 -0.07 -10.64
N TYR A 634 15.60 1.06 -9.97
CA TYR A 634 14.26 1.55 -9.66
C TYR A 634 13.49 2.13 -10.85
N ILE A 635 14.15 2.38 -11.99
CA ILE A 635 13.46 2.57 -13.27
C ILE A 635 12.47 1.43 -13.50
N ALA A 636 12.85 0.19 -13.18
CA ALA A 636 11.95 -0.96 -13.34
C ALA A 636 10.75 -0.87 -12.38
N ALA A 637 10.95 -0.36 -11.17
CA ALA A 637 9.92 -0.30 -10.13
C ALA A 637 8.73 0.60 -10.51
N SER A 638 8.96 1.71 -11.20
CA SER A 638 7.92 2.61 -11.70
C SER A 638 7.48 2.27 -13.12
N PHE A 639 8.42 1.91 -14.00
CA PHE A 639 8.16 1.82 -15.44
C PHE A 639 7.64 0.47 -15.89
N VAL A 640 8.07 -0.68 -15.33
CA VAL A 640 7.55 -1.99 -15.77
C VAL A 640 6.04 -2.13 -15.54
N PRO A 641 5.46 -1.77 -14.37
CA PRO A 641 4.01 -1.80 -14.19
C PRO A 641 3.27 -0.85 -15.14
N THR A 642 3.87 0.30 -15.42
CA THR A 642 3.35 1.27 -16.41
C THR A 642 3.35 0.67 -17.81
N LEU A 643 4.46 0.05 -18.22
CA LEU A 643 4.64 -0.61 -19.52
C LEU A 643 3.68 -1.79 -19.70
N ASN A 644 3.50 -2.61 -18.67
CA ASN A 644 2.50 -3.68 -18.65
C ASN A 644 1.08 -3.15 -18.88
N THR A 645 0.75 -2.00 -18.29
CA THR A 645 -0.55 -1.35 -18.51
C THR A 645 -0.68 -0.81 -19.94
N LEU A 646 0.38 -0.22 -20.50
CA LEU A 646 0.41 0.24 -21.90
C LEU A 646 0.21 -0.92 -22.88
N LEU A 647 0.84 -2.08 -22.62
CA LEU A 647 0.66 -3.30 -23.41
C LEU A 647 -0.78 -3.81 -23.35
N GLN A 648 -1.43 -3.81 -22.18
CA GLN A 648 -2.86 -4.18 -22.08
C GLN A 648 -3.77 -3.23 -22.86
N VAL A 649 -3.51 -1.92 -22.78
CA VAL A 649 -4.26 -0.93 -23.56
C VAL A 649 -4.12 -1.22 -25.05
N LYS A 650 -2.91 -1.54 -25.52
CA LYS A 650 -2.63 -1.96 -26.91
C LYS A 650 -3.41 -3.22 -27.28
N GLN A 651 -3.36 -4.28 -26.47
CA GLN A 651 -4.03 -5.55 -26.80
C GLN A 651 -5.56 -5.49 -26.75
N ARG A 652 -6.13 -4.61 -25.93
CA ARG A 652 -7.59 -4.43 -25.81
C ARG A 652 -8.25 -3.91 -27.10
N GLY A 653 -7.47 -3.37 -28.04
CA GLY A 653 -7.99 -2.86 -29.32
C GLY A 653 -8.40 -1.39 -29.31
N GLY A 654 -7.95 -0.64 -28.29
CA GLY A 654 -8.02 0.82 -28.30
C GLY A 654 -6.91 1.43 -29.17
N ALA A 655 -6.68 2.75 -29.03
CA ALA A 655 -5.54 3.41 -29.66
C ALA A 655 -4.23 2.88 -29.07
N ASP A 656 -3.28 2.50 -29.95
CA ASP A 656 -1.94 2.08 -29.54
C ASP A 656 -1.22 3.27 -28.88
N PRO A 657 -0.77 3.15 -27.61
CA PRO A 657 -0.08 4.24 -26.93
C PRO A 657 1.36 4.45 -27.43
N PHE A 658 2.02 3.44 -28.01
CA PHE A 658 3.42 3.52 -28.45
C PHE A 658 3.70 4.56 -29.54
N PRO A 659 2.85 4.74 -30.57
CA PRO A 659 3.02 5.82 -31.53
C PRO A 659 2.45 7.18 -31.05
N THR A 660 1.63 7.20 -29.99
CA THR A 660 0.90 8.42 -29.59
C THR A 660 1.47 9.13 -28.36
N GLU A 661 2.27 8.45 -27.53
CA GLU A 661 3.04 9.07 -26.45
C GLU A 661 4.53 9.16 -26.83
N PRO A 662 5.02 10.33 -27.29
CA PRO A 662 6.39 10.48 -27.82
C PRO A 662 7.47 10.25 -26.77
N ARG A 663 7.15 10.32 -25.47
CA ARG A 663 8.11 10.00 -24.40
C ARG A 663 8.54 8.54 -24.43
N LEU A 664 7.71 7.61 -24.87
CA LEU A 664 8.03 6.19 -24.85
C LEU A 664 9.22 5.85 -25.76
N ALA A 665 9.26 6.41 -26.97
CA ALA A 665 10.37 6.18 -27.89
C ALA A 665 11.67 6.84 -27.38
N LYS A 666 11.56 8.04 -26.80
CA LYS A 666 12.70 8.71 -26.17
C LYS A 666 13.21 7.97 -24.93
N PHE A 667 12.30 7.40 -24.14
CA PHE A 667 12.64 6.55 -23.01
C PHE A 667 13.35 5.27 -23.46
N ALA A 668 12.91 4.63 -24.55
CA ALA A 668 13.60 3.47 -25.10
C ALA A 668 15.05 3.82 -25.51
N GLU A 669 15.29 4.99 -26.11
CA GLU A 669 16.65 5.46 -26.41
C GLU A 669 17.46 5.80 -25.15
N PHE A 670 16.83 6.43 -24.15
CA PHE A 670 17.41 6.67 -22.83
C PHE A 670 17.85 5.36 -22.17
N TYR A 671 17.00 4.35 -22.20
CA TYR A 671 17.28 3.08 -21.55
C TYR A 671 18.35 2.27 -22.29
N LEU A 672 18.36 2.30 -23.63
CA LEU A 672 19.45 1.71 -24.43
C LEU A 672 20.81 2.31 -24.07
N ASN A 673 20.89 3.62 -23.86
CA ASN A 673 22.15 4.31 -23.58
C ASN A 673 22.73 4.07 -22.17
N LEU A 674 22.00 3.36 -21.30
CA LEU A 674 22.53 2.83 -20.04
C LEU A 674 23.42 1.60 -20.22
N LEU A 675 23.40 0.96 -21.40
CA LEU A 675 24.14 -0.28 -21.65
C LEU A 675 25.66 -0.08 -21.53
N THR A 676 26.30 -0.88 -20.71
CA THR A 676 27.76 -0.98 -20.64
C THR A 676 28.32 -1.56 -21.93
N PRO A 677 29.64 -1.38 -22.22
CA PRO A 677 30.41 -2.36 -22.99
C PRO A 677 30.21 -3.79 -22.43
N PRO A 678 30.61 -4.85 -23.16
CA PRO A 678 30.58 -6.23 -22.64
C PRO A 678 31.16 -6.30 -21.22
N GLU A 679 30.33 -6.60 -20.23
CA GLU A 679 30.67 -6.42 -18.82
C GLU A 679 31.29 -7.71 -18.27
N PRO A 680 32.61 -7.71 -17.95
CA PRO A 680 33.28 -8.91 -17.46
C PRO A 680 32.66 -9.47 -16.17
N ARG A 681 32.12 -8.61 -15.30
CA ARG A 681 31.51 -9.00 -14.02
C ARG A 681 30.21 -9.82 -14.18
N VAL A 682 29.56 -9.76 -15.35
CA VAL A 682 28.35 -10.54 -15.66
C VAL A 682 28.56 -11.53 -16.81
N GLY A 683 29.81 -11.94 -17.04
CA GLY A 683 30.16 -12.96 -18.03
C GLY A 683 30.19 -12.46 -19.47
N GLY A 684 30.56 -11.18 -19.68
CA GLY A 684 30.70 -10.57 -21.00
C GLY A 684 29.37 -10.19 -21.67
N LYS A 685 28.25 -10.33 -20.96
CA LYS A 685 26.95 -9.78 -21.39
C LYS A 685 26.96 -8.26 -21.21
N ARG A 686 26.08 -7.55 -21.92
CA ARG A 686 25.84 -6.13 -21.62
C ARG A 686 24.90 -6.00 -20.40
N ALA A 687 25.17 -5.03 -19.55
CA ALA A 687 24.39 -4.70 -18.36
C ALA A 687 24.07 -3.21 -18.34
N LEU A 688 23.30 -2.76 -17.36
CA LEU A 688 23.10 -1.33 -17.07
C LEU A 688 24.24 -0.82 -16.18
N ILE A 689 24.64 0.44 -16.34
CA ILE A 689 25.45 1.12 -15.33
C ILE A 689 24.68 1.21 -14.00
N SER A 690 25.38 1.25 -12.88
CA SER A 690 24.75 1.41 -11.57
C SER A 690 24.70 2.89 -11.19
N LEU A 691 23.52 3.42 -10.86
CA LEU A 691 23.35 4.78 -10.31
C LEU A 691 22.25 4.77 -9.23
N GLY A 692 22.50 5.40 -8.09
CA GLY A 692 21.59 5.40 -6.94
C GLY A 692 21.51 4.04 -6.25
N ASP A 693 20.34 3.73 -5.69
CA ASP A 693 20.09 2.40 -5.11
C ASP A 693 19.97 1.34 -6.21
N SER A 694 21.09 0.94 -6.81
CA SER A 694 21.13 0.08 -8.00
C SER A 694 22.29 -0.91 -7.98
N SER A 695 22.28 -1.84 -8.94
CA SER A 695 23.38 -2.76 -9.22
C SER A 695 23.73 -2.79 -10.72
N THR A 696 24.91 -3.29 -11.10
CA THR A 696 25.23 -3.58 -12.50
C THR A 696 24.54 -4.87 -12.92
N GLU A 697 23.44 -4.76 -13.68
CA GLU A 697 22.55 -5.88 -13.98
C GLU A 697 22.03 -5.88 -15.43
N PRO A 698 21.75 -7.06 -16.03
CA PRO A 698 21.02 -7.14 -17.29
C PRO A 698 19.54 -6.80 -17.08
N SER A 699 18.82 -6.46 -18.16
CA SER A 699 17.40 -6.07 -18.08
C SER A 699 16.52 -6.70 -19.15
N GLU A 700 15.40 -7.26 -18.73
CA GLU A 700 14.32 -7.80 -19.56
C GLU A 700 13.46 -6.70 -20.21
N MET A 701 13.55 -5.46 -19.72
CA MET A 701 12.74 -4.34 -20.19
C MET A 701 12.99 -4.04 -21.68
N PHE A 702 14.21 -4.30 -22.19
CA PHE A 702 14.53 -4.20 -23.61
C PHE A 702 13.60 -5.07 -24.47
N GLY A 703 13.39 -6.34 -24.10
CA GLY A 703 12.51 -7.24 -24.85
C GLY A 703 11.04 -6.82 -24.77
N THR A 704 10.62 -6.31 -23.61
CA THR A 704 9.23 -5.86 -23.40
C THR A 704 8.93 -4.58 -24.19
N LEU A 705 9.84 -3.61 -24.19
CA LEU A 705 9.76 -2.42 -25.04
C LEU A 705 9.79 -2.80 -26.52
N GLY A 706 10.68 -3.72 -26.91
CA GLY A 706 10.79 -4.21 -28.30
C GLY A 706 9.46 -4.78 -28.78
N THR A 707 8.79 -5.56 -27.94
CA THR A 707 7.45 -6.10 -28.21
C THR A 707 6.39 -5.02 -28.34
N GLY A 708 6.42 -4.02 -27.46
CA GLY A 708 5.52 -2.87 -27.53
C GLY A 708 5.65 -2.07 -28.84
N PHE A 709 6.88 -1.80 -29.26
CA PHE A 709 7.20 -1.01 -30.45
C PHE A 709 7.09 -1.76 -31.78
N ARG A 710 6.85 -3.07 -31.79
CA ARG A 710 6.90 -3.91 -33.01
C ARG A 710 6.13 -3.34 -34.21
N ASP A 711 4.98 -2.70 -33.96
CA ASP A 711 4.11 -2.13 -34.99
C ASP A 711 4.34 -0.61 -35.17
N ALA A 712 4.73 0.08 -34.10
CA ALA A 712 4.83 1.54 -34.05
C ALA A 712 6.17 2.05 -34.59
N ASP A 713 7.26 1.33 -34.28
CA ASP A 713 8.61 1.58 -34.78
C ASP A 713 9.38 0.24 -34.86
N PRO A 714 9.28 -0.48 -35.99
CA PRO A 714 9.94 -1.77 -36.17
C PRO A 714 11.48 -1.69 -36.09
N GLN A 715 12.09 -0.54 -36.41
CA GLN A 715 13.54 -0.38 -36.35
C GLN A 715 14.02 -0.24 -34.90
N LEU A 716 13.34 0.59 -34.11
CA LEU A 716 13.57 0.67 -32.67
C LEU A 716 13.28 -0.66 -31.98
N SER A 717 12.19 -1.33 -32.35
CA SER A 717 11.87 -2.68 -31.89
C SER A 717 13.03 -3.65 -32.10
N ALA A 718 13.59 -3.72 -33.32
CA ALA A 718 14.71 -4.62 -33.60
C ALA A 718 15.98 -4.29 -32.79
N ARG A 719 16.30 -3.00 -32.59
CA ARG A 719 17.43 -2.58 -31.74
C ARG A 719 17.24 -2.98 -30.28
N LEU A 720 16.02 -2.82 -29.76
CA LEU A 720 15.67 -3.24 -28.40
C LEU A 720 15.76 -4.76 -28.24
N MET A 721 15.29 -5.54 -29.21
CA MET A 721 15.45 -7.01 -29.20
C MET A 721 16.92 -7.43 -29.28
N GLY A 722 17.77 -6.71 -30.02
CA GLY A 722 19.21 -6.95 -30.03
C GLY A 722 19.90 -6.60 -28.71
N ALA A 723 19.48 -5.53 -28.03
CA ALA A 723 19.94 -5.20 -26.68
C ALA A 723 19.56 -6.29 -25.67
N TRP A 724 18.33 -6.79 -25.73
CA TRP A 724 17.87 -7.90 -24.88
C TRP A 724 18.69 -9.17 -25.10
N GLN A 725 18.99 -9.52 -26.34
CA GLN A 725 19.86 -10.66 -26.67
C GLN A 725 21.30 -10.45 -26.19
N ALA A 726 21.86 -9.25 -26.37
CA ALA A 726 23.20 -8.90 -25.89
C ALA A 726 23.32 -8.89 -24.35
N ALA A 727 22.20 -8.68 -23.65
CA ALA A 727 22.10 -8.84 -22.20
C ALA A 727 21.91 -10.31 -21.76
N GLY A 728 21.86 -11.25 -22.70
CA GLY A 728 21.74 -12.69 -22.44
C GLY A 728 20.30 -13.19 -22.30
N ASN A 729 19.34 -12.52 -22.93
CA ASN A 729 17.90 -12.86 -22.89
C ASN A 729 17.32 -12.94 -21.46
N PRO A 730 17.56 -11.93 -20.59
CA PRO A 730 17.04 -11.96 -19.23
C PRO A 730 15.50 -12.04 -19.23
N GLN A 731 14.97 -12.78 -18.26
CA GLN A 731 13.55 -12.87 -17.95
C GLN A 731 13.35 -12.49 -16.49
N SER A 732 12.17 -11.96 -16.16
CA SER A 732 11.81 -11.60 -14.80
C SER A 732 10.39 -12.07 -14.49
N GLY A 733 10.22 -12.53 -13.26
CA GLY A 733 8.91 -12.81 -12.67
C GLY A 733 8.45 -11.72 -11.71
N PHE A 734 9.25 -10.65 -11.51
CA PHE A 734 9.00 -9.72 -10.41
C PHE A 734 7.66 -9.00 -10.60
N PHE A 735 7.43 -8.30 -11.71
CA PHE A 735 6.14 -7.66 -12.02
C PHE A 735 5.23 -8.57 -12.86
N GLY A 736 5.25 -9.87 -12.55
CA GLY A 736 4.65 -10.89 -13.40
C GLY A 736 5.61 -11.31 -14.52
N THR A 737 5.30 -12.44 -15.14
CA THR A 737 6.25 -13.08 -16.06
C THR A 737 6.42 -12.32 -17.36
N THR A 738 7.66 -12.02 -17.70
CA THR A 738 8.00 -11.40 -19.00
C THR A 738 7.89 -12.35 -20.18
N LEU A 739 7.70 -13.65 -19.95
CA LEU A 739 7.33 -14.61 -20.99
C LEU A 739 6.01 -14.25 -21.69
N LEU A 740 5.14 -13.51 -20.99
CA LEU A 740 3.89 -13.01 -21.54
C LEU A 740 3.99 -11.63 -22.16
N SER A 741 5.14 -10.95 -22.06
CA SER A 741 5.35 -9.57 -22.54
C SER A 741 6.51 -9.40 -23.53
N ILE A 742 7.29 -10.47 -23.78
CA ILE A 742 8.39 -10.50 -24.75
C ILE A 742 8.05 -11.50 -25.87
N ASP A 743 7.89 -11.02 -27.10
CA ASP A 743 7.76 -11.85 -28.30
C ASP A 743 9.17 -12.19 -28.83
N ASP A 744 9.69 -13.33 -28.41
CA ASP A 744 11.06 -13.77 -28.71
C ASP A 744 11.29 -14.18 -30.17
N ALA A 745 10.25 -14.16 -31.00
CA ALA A 745 10.32 -14.37 -32.44
C ALA A 745 10.55 -13.07 -33.24
N LEU A 746 10.54 -11.91 -32.58
CA LEU A 746 10.77 -10.63 -33.23
C LEU A 746 12.21 -10.50 -33.77
N PRO A 747 12.41 -9.77 -34.89
CA PRO A 747 13.74 -9.50 -35.42
C PRO A 747 14.61 -8.78 -34.39
N ALA A 748 15.90 -9.12 -34.35
CA ALA A 748 16.90 -8.44 -33.53
C ALA A 748 17.95 -7.78 -34.42
N ALA A 749 18.40 -6.59 -34.03
CA ALA A 749 19.43 -5.83 -34.71
C ALA A 749 20.37 -5.19 -33.67
N ASP A 750 21.62 -4.96 -34.07
CA ASP A 750 22.60 -4.28 -33.22
C ASP A 750 22.09 -2.87 -32.81
N PRO A 751 22.06 -2.52 -31.51
CA PRO A 751 21.66 -1.20 -31.02
C PRO A 751 22.44 -0.03 -31.63
N ARG A 752 23.72 -0.22 -32.01
CA ARG A 752 24.61 0.80 -32.61
C ARG A 752 24.64 2.13 -31.84
N LEU A 753 24.98 2.09 -30.55
CA LEU A 753 24.94 3.28 -29.69
C LEU A 753 26.15 4.20 -29.89
N GLY A 754 25.94 5.50 -29.65
CA GLY A 754 26.96 6.56 -29.75
C GLY A 754 26.77 7.61 -28.66
N ASP A 755 27.26 8.82 -28.89
CA ASP A 755 27.07 9.93 -27.95
C ASP A 755 25.56 10.27 -27.80
N ALA A 756 25.10 10.49 -26.57
CA ALA A 756 23.71 10.84 -26.30
C ALA A 756 23.58 11.73 -25.05
N THR A 757 22.48 12.49 -24.96
CA THR A 757 22.14 13.28 -23.78
C THR A 757 20.66 13.20 -23.44
N PHE A 758 20.36 13.10 -22.16
CA PHE A 758 19.02 13.02 -21.61
C PHE A 758 18.87 14.06 -20.50
N PRO A 759 18.56 15.33 -20.86
CA PRO A 759 18.38 16.40 -19.89
C PRO A 759 17.42 15.98 -18.77
N GLY A 760 17.84 16.22 -17.52
CA GLY A 760 17.14 15.74 -16.33
C GLY A 760 17.76 14.51 -15.67
N TYR A 761 18.71 13.81 -16.33
CA TYR A 761 19.35 12.64 -15.74
C TYR A 761 20.86 12.56 -16.05
N TYR A 762 21.24 12.13 -17.25
CA TYR A 762 22.64 11.90 -17.61
C TYR A 762 22.95 12.26 -19.07
N SER A 763 24.24 12.44 -19.34
CA SER A 763 24.79 12.42 -20.71
C SER A 763 25.86 11.33 -20.83
N VAL A 764 26.02 10.77 -22.04
CA VAL A 764 27.03 9.76 -22.35
C VAL A 764 27.82 10.16 -23.59
N LEU A 765 29.15 10.09 -23.49
CA LEU A 765 30.07 10.23 -24.61
C LEU A 765 30.59 8.84 -24.94
N ARG A 766 30.27 8.30 -26.12
CA ARG A 766 30.56 6.91 -26.51
C ARG A 766 31.10 6.82 -27.92
N HIS A 767 32.08 5.95 -28.10
CA HIS A 767 32.53 5.50 -29.42
C HIS A 767 32.97 4.04 -29.42
N GLY A 768 33.17 3.48 -30.62
CA GLY A 768 33.66 2.12 -30.80
C GLY A 768 32.66 1.04 -30.38
N TRP A 769 31.36 1.32 -30.38
CA TRP A 769 30.32 0.35 -29.98
C TRP A 769 30.49 -1.01 -30.67
N GLY A 770 30.49 -2.07 -29.87
CA GLY A 770 30.60 -3.45 -30.38
C GLY A 770 32.01 -3.84 -30.84
N THR A 771 33.00 -2.99 -30.61
CA THR A 771 34.42 -3.27 -30.90
C THR A 771 35.20 -3.44 -29.60
N ARG A 772 36.44 -3.94 -29.70
CA ARG A 772 37.37 -4.02 -28.56
C ARG A 772 37.76 -2.63 -28.02
N ASP A 773 37.58 -1.58 -28.83
CA ASP A 773 37.96 -0.22 -28.51
C ASP A 773 36.78 0.58 -27.90
N GLU A 774 35.67 -0.09 -27.58
CA GLU A 774 34.46 0.56 -27.04
C GLU A 774 34.78 1.33 -25.76
N THR A 775 34.51 2.63 -25.79
CA THR A 775 34.80 3.56 -24.69
C THR A 775 33.59 4.45 -24.47
N ALA A 776 33.18 4.59 -23.20
CA ALA A 776 32.00 5.33 -22.80
C ALA A 776 32.22 6.05 -21.46
N ALA A 777 31.82 7.32 -21.39
CA ALA A 777 31.82 8.11 -20.17
C ALA A 777 30.43 8.71 -19.92
N TRP A 778 29.80 8.32 -18.81
CA TRP A 778 28.53 8.88 -18.35
C TRP A 778 28.78 9.96 -17.30
N ILE A 779 27.94 10.99 -17.28
CA ILE A 779 27.90 12.01 -16.24
C ILE A 779 26.47 12.20 -15.73
N VAL A 780 26.27 12.14 -14.41
CA VAL A 780 24.99 12.46 -13.76
C VAL A 780 24.83 13.98 -13.71
N ASN A 781 23.89 14.51 -14.49
CA ASN A 781 23.79 15.95 -14.74
C ASN A 781 22.37 16.52 -14.85
N GLY A 782 21.39 15.91 -14.18
CA GLY A 782 20.06 16.49 -14.03
C GLY A 782 19.30 16.00 -12.80
N ASP A 783 18.19 16.70 -12.50
CA ASP A 783 17.41 16.54 -11.27
C ASP A 783 16.02 15.94 -11.47
N PHE A 784 15.69 15.49 -12.68
CA PHE A 784 14.51 14.66 -12.86
C PHE A 784 14.71 13.28 -12.22
N TYR A 785 15.95 12.77 -12.24
CA TYR A 785 16.41 11.69 -11.38
C TYR A 785 16.34 12.12 -9.90
N ALA A 786 15.45 11.49 -9.15
CA ALA A 786 15.10 11.85 -7.78
C ALA A 786 14.64 10.66 -6.91
N ASP A 787 14.01 9.63 -7.48
CA ASP A 787 13.59 8.44 -6.73
C ASP A 787 14.79 7.50 -6.52
N HIS A 788 15.05 7.11 -5.28
CA HIS A 788 16.22 6.29 -4.92
C HIS A 788 17.57 6.89 -5.37
N ARG A 789 17.66 8.23 -5.35
CA ARG A 789 18.85 8.98 -5.72
C ARG A 789 19.84 9.11 -4.56
N HIS A 790 21.13 8.97 -4.87
CA HIS A 790 22.23 9.26 -3.93
C HIS A 790 22.69 10.73 -4.02
N ALA A 791 23.65 11.13 -3.20
CA ALA A 791 24.33 12.41 -3.33
C ALA A 791 25.35 12.43 -4.51
N ASP A 792 24.96 11.89 -5.67
CA ASP A 792 25.80 11.53 -6.83
C ASP A 792 25.90 12.63 -7.92
N HIS A 793 25.67 13.89 -7.54
CA HIS A 793 25.68 15.01 -8.48
C HIS A 793 27.03 15.13 -9.20
N GLY A 794 27.01 15.09 -10.53
CA GLY A 794 28.23 15.20 -11.35
C GLY A 794 29.12 13.96 -11.32
N SER A 795 28.66 12.87 -10.68
CA SER A 795 29.35 11.58 -10.69
C SER A 795 29.60 11.11 -12.11
N VAL A 796 30.75 10.47 -12.33
CA VAL A 796 31.13 9.89 -13.62
C VAL A 796 31.29 8.37 -13.54
N VAL A 797 30.81 7.68 -14.58
CA VAL A 797 31.07 6.25 -14.82
C VAL A 797 31.86 6.16 -16.11
N ILE A 798 32.98 5.44 -16.12
CA ILE A 798 33.93 5.40 -17.22
C ILE A 798 34.29 3.95 -17.55
N TYR A 799 34.08 3.60 -18.82
CA TYR A 799 34.62 2.41 -19.45
C TYR A 799 35.54 2.85 -20.57
N ALA A 800 36.70 2.21 -20.68
CA ALA A 800 37.67 2.48 -21.73
C ALA A 800 38.18 1.17 -22.32
N LEU A 801 38.24 1.09 -23.65
CA LEU A 801 38.74 -0.08 -24.39
C LEU A 801 38.07 -1.39 -23.94
N GLY A 802 36.75 -1.36 -23.79
CA GLY A 802 35.94 -2.50 -23.38
C GLY A 802 36.01 -2.87 -21.89
N ALA A 803 36.76 -2.16 -21.06
CA ALA A 803 36.94 -2.47 -19.64
C ALA A 803 36.34 -1.39 -18.71
N PRO A 804 35.75 -1.78 -17.55
CA PRO A 804 35.34 -0.83 -16.53
C PRO A 804 36.58 -0.20 -15.87
N LEU A 805 36.66 1.13 -15.88
CA LEU A 805 37.75 1.88 -15.25
C LEU A 805 37.28 2.52 -13.95
N SER A 806 36.23 3.33 -14.04
CA SER A 806 35.60 4.00 -12.91
C SER A 806 34.12 3.66 -12.87
N ILE A 807 33.63 3.12 -11.76
CA ILE A 807 32.23 2.72 -11.62
C ILE A 807 31.56 3.49 -10.49
N ASP A 808 30.24 3.57 -10.51
CA ASP A 808 29.53 3.81 -9.25
C ASP A 808 29.48 2.49 -8.47
N TRP A 809 29.61 2.55 -7.15
CA TRP A 809 29.51 1.36 -6.33
C TRP A 809 28.13 0.74 -6.49
N GLY A 810 27.09 1.57 -6.43
CA GLY A 810 25.70 1.12 -6.40
C GLY A 810 25.40 0.23 -5.20
N SER A 811 24.36 0.56 -4.45
CA SER A 811 23.86 -0.40 -3.46
C SER A 811 22.39 -0.21 -3.21
N LEU A 812 21.64 -1.29 -3.36
CA LEU A 812 20.19 -1.28 -3.17
C LEU A 812 19.78 -0.94 -1.74
N TYR A 813 20.29 -1.67 -0.76
CA TYR A 813 19.87 -1.52 0.64
C TYR A 813 20.95 -1.80 1.68
N THR A 814 21.85 -2.78 1.47
CA THR A 814 22.86 -3.12 2.48
C THR A 814 24.16 -3.60 1.82
N PRO A 815 25.31 -2.93 2.07
CA PRO A 815 25.43 -1.69 2.85
C PRO A 815 24.88 -0.49 2.07
N HIS A 816 24.08 0.39 2.67
CA HIS A 816 23.54 1.58 2.00
C HIS A 816 24.66 2.65 1.84
N VAL A 817 24.85 3.18 0.62
CA VAL A 817 25.97 4.10 0.26
C VAL A 817 25.52 5.47 -0.28
N PRO A 818 24.65 6.21 0.42
CA PRO A 818 24.02 7.41 -0.14
C PRO A 818 24.93 8.65 -0.20
N GLY A 819 26.10 8.59 0.45
CA GLY A 819 26.97 9.76 0.69
C GLY A 819 27.77 10.18 -0.54
N GLY A 820 27.87 11.49 -0.79
CA GLY A 820 28.53 12.07 -1.96
C GLY A 820 30.01 11.69 -2.08
N TYR A 821 30.67 11.44 -0.95
CA TYR A 821 32.07 11.01 -0.91
C TYR A 821 32.29 9.60 -1.49
N MET A 822 31.23 8.79 -1.56
CA MET A 822 31.28 7.42 -2.11
C MET A 822 31.14 7.38 -3.64
N HIS A 823 31.00 8.52 -4.32
CA HIS A 823 30.78 8.59 -5.77
C HIS A 823 31.97 9.22 -6.49
N SER A 824 32.04 9.04 -7.82
CA SER A 824 33.11 9.60 -8.65
C SER A 824 32.88 11.09 -8.98
N GLY A 825 32.87 11.94 -7.95
CA GLY A 825 32.38 13.31 -8.00
C GLY A 825 33.29 14.32 -7.30
N VAL A 826 32.70 15.46 -6.92
CA VAL A 826 33.34 16.45 -6.05
C VAL A 826 32.41 16.75 -4.88
N VAL A 827 32.97 16.71 -3.67
CA VAL A 827 32.33 17.21 -2.45
C VAL A 827 33.12 18.37 -1.87
N MET A 828 32.43 19.21 -1.09
CA MET A 828 33.12 20.23 -0.30
C MET A 828 33.74 19.55 0.92
N ASP A 829 34.97 19.91 1.26
CA ASP A 829 35.67 19.32 2.42
C ASP A 829 34.90 19.55 3.73
N ASP A 830 34.25 20.72 3.85
CA ASP A 830 33.38 21.09 4.98
C ASP A 830 32.10 20.25 5.14
N SER A 831 31.85 19.34 4.20
CA SER A 831 30.68 18.45 4.22
C SER A 831 31.01 17.05 4.73
N LEU A 832 32.27 16.80 5.07
CA LEU A 832 32.75 15.56 5.67
C LEU A 832 32.81 15.71 7.19
N ASP A 833 32.34 14.71 7.91
CA ASP A 833 32.40 14.67 9.38
C ASP A 833 33.79 14.22 9.89
N GLN A 834 34.72 13.90 8.97
CA GLN A 834 36.09 13.47 9.23
C GLN A 834 37.02 13.94 8.10
N PRO A 835 38.36 13.96 8.30
CA PRO A 835 39.32 14.24 7.24
C PRO A 835 39.12 13.34 6.02
N TRP A 836 39.34 13.89 4.81
CA TRP A 836 39.11 13.19 3.56
C TRP A 836 40.02 11.97 3.36
N ASP A 837 41.17 11.94 4.02
CA ASP A 837 42.18 10.89 3.97
C ASP A 837 42.07 9.89 5.13
N ALA A 838 41.05 10.03 5.98
CA ALA A 838 40.82 9.10 7.07
C ALA A 838 40.29 7.75 6.56
N ASP A 839 40.83 6.67 7.11
CA ASP A 839 40.38 5.31 6.83
C ASP A 839 38.90 5.09 7.22
N ALA A 840 38.26 4.16 6.53
CA ALA A 840 36.89 3.70 6.80
C ALA A 840 35.84 4.83 6.94
N PRO A 841 35.69 5.72 5.94
CA PRO A 841 34.70 6.78 5.97
C PRO A 841 33.27 6.24 6.09
N ALA A 842 32.44 6.96 6.83
CA ALA A 842 31.02 6.65 6.93
C ALA A 842 30.37 6.64 5.53
N LEU A 843 29.59 5.61 5.21
CA LEU A 843 28.97 5.42 3.90
C LEU A 843 27.96 6.52 3.51
N GLY A 844 27.52 7.32 4.49
CA GLY A 844 26.68 8.50 4.30
C GLY A 844 27.45 9.84 4.26
N ALA A 845 28.79 9.82 4.26
CA ALA A 845 29.60 11.04 4.30
C ALA A 845 29.54 11.83 2.98
N GLY A 846 29.63 13.16 3.10
CA GLY A 846 29.61 14.07 1.96
C GLY A 846 28.19 14.45 1.55
N ARG A 847 27.81 15.70 1.81
CA ARG A 847 26.50 16.21 1.40
C ARG A 847 26.47 16.47 -0.11
N GLY A 848 25.35 16.14 -0.74
CA GLY A 848 25.13 16.41 -2.15
C GLY A 848 25.07 17.91 -2.49
N TRP A 849 25.17 18.22 -3.78
CA TRP A 849 24.87 19.55 -4.30
C TRP A 849 23.35 19.79 -4.30
N GLY A 850 22.92 21.05 -4.29
CA GLY A 850 21.50 21.43 -4.21
C GLY A 850 20.78 21.53 -5.56
N GLY A 851 21.46 21.25 -6.67
CA GLY A 851 20.86 21.17 -7.99
C GLY A 851 21.88 20.84 -9.07
N SER A 852 21.40 20.29 -10.18
CA SER A 852 22.16 19.81 -11.34
C SER A 852 21.49 20.20 -12.66
N THR A 853 22.27 20.65 -13.64
CA THR A 853 21.76 20.99 -14.96
C THR A 853 22.81 20.77 -16.05
N GLN A 854 22.43 20.15 -17.16
CA GLN A 854 23.24 20.10 -18.39
C GLN A 854 23.22 21.46 -19.09
N GLU A 855 24.38 22.12 -19.23
CA GLU A 855 24.52 23.43 -19.89
C GLU A 855 24.81 23.31 -21.39
N ALA A 856 25.57 22.29 -21.80
CA ALA A 856 25.92 22.08 -23.20
C ALA A 856 26.19 20.61 -23.50
N PHE A 857 25.87 20.18 -24.72
CA PHE A 857 26.22 18.87 -25.28
C PHE A 857 26.49 19.03 -26.78
N VAL A 858 27.61 18.51 -27.27
CA VAL A 858 27.98 18.53 -28.69
C VAL A 858 28.70 17.24 -29.05
N SER A 859 28.39 16.67 -30.21
CA SER A 859 29.05 15.48 -30.78
C SER A 859 29.61 15.81 -32.17
N PHE A 860 30.80 15.30 -32.47
CA PHE A 860 31.54 15.47 -33.73
C PHE A 860 32.15 14.11 -34.14
N PRO A 861 32.55 13.86 -35.40
CA PRO A 861 33.15 12.58 -35.79
C PRO A 861 34.32 12.15 -34.90
N ASP A 862 35.23 13.07 -34.57
CA ASP A 862 36.46 12.78 -33.82
C ASP A 862 36.39 13.13 -32.32
N GLY A 863 35.19 13.43 -31.80
CA GLY A 863 35.04 13.69 -30.36
C GLY A 863 33.64 14.05 -29.91
N ALA A 864 33.49 14.29 -28.61
CA ALA A 864 32.26 14.80 -28.02
C ALA A 864 32.57 15.66 -26.79
N TYR A 865 31.63 16.53 -26.42
CA TYR A 865 31.76 17.46 -25.31
C TYR A 865 30.43 17.58 -24.56
N VAL A 866 30.50 17.50 -23.23
CA VAL A 866 29.38 17.86 -22.34
C VAL A 866 29.87 18.83 -21.27
N ARG A 867 28.99 19.74 -20.86
CA ARG A 867 29.21 20.64 -19.72
C ARG A 867 27.97 20.70 -18.86
N SER A 868 28.18 20.67 -17.55
CA SER A 868 27.12 20.61 -16.55
C SER A 868 27.42 21.51 -15.36
N ARG A 869 26.36 22.05 -14.76
CA ARG A 869 26.40 22.97 -13.62
C ARG A 869 25.78 22.32 -12.39
N PHE A 870 26.41 22.53 -11.24
CA PHE A 870 25.96 22.09 -9.93
C PHE A 870 26.05 23.25 -8.94
N ALA A 871 25.10 23.39 -8.02
CA ALA A 871 25.03 24.55 -7.13
C ALA A 871 24.77 24.19 -5.66
N ARG A 872 25.44 24.88 -4.73
CA ARG A 872 25.21 24.83 -3.28
C ARG A 872 25.28 26.24 -2.72
N GLY A 873 24.12 26.82 -2.38
CA GLY A 873 24.03 28.24 -2.04
C GLY A 873 24.49 29.12 -3.21
N THR A 874 25.45 30.01 -2.97
CA THR A 874 26.06 30.85 -4.02
C THR A 874 27.27 30.20 -4.71
N THR A 875 27.75 29.06 -4.21
CA THR A 875 28.85 28.30 -4.81
C THR A 875 28.34 27.51 -6.00
N VAL A 876 29.01 27.66 -7.14
CA VAL A 876 28.71 26.97 -8.39
C VAL A 876 29.92 26.14 -8.79
N TRP A 877 29.69 24.86 -9.01
CA TRP A 877 30.62 23.94 -9.64
C TRP A 877 30.17 23.71 -11.09
N THR A 878 31.10 23.67 -12.02
CA THR A 878 30.87 23.26 -13.40
C THR A 878 31.84 22.16 -13.76
N ARG A 879 31.33 21.03 -14.24
CA ARG A 879 32.12 19.92 -14.79
C ARG A 879 31.95 19.88 -16.30
N ALA A 880 33.04 19.75 -17.03
CA ALA A 880 33.03 19.46 -18.46
C ALA A 880 33.78 18.16 -18.75
N ILE A 881 33.23 17.34 -19.64
CA ILE A 881 33.89 16.13 -20.14
C ILE A 881 34.07 16.27 -21.65
N THR A 882 35.29 16.08 -22.11
CA THR A 882 35.63 16.00 -23.54
C THR A 882 36.15 14.60 -23.85
N SER A 883 35.56 13.94 -24.84
CA SER A 883 36.10 12.72 -25.44
C SER A 883 36.80 13.09 -26.74
N ILE A 884 38.08 12.76 -26.87
CA ILE A 884 38.88 12.92 -28.09
C ILE A 884 39.17 11.52 -28.62
N ARG A 885 38.77 11.27 -29.87
CA ARG A 885 38.81 9.94 -30.52
C ARG A 885 39.45 9.98 -31.91
N THR A 886 40.41 10.89 -32.11
CA THR A 886 41.20 10.97 -33.35
C THR A 886 42.01 9.70 -33.61
N ASP A 887 42.38 8.97 -32.55
CA ASP A 887 42.83 7.59 -32.61
C ASP A 887 41.95 6.74 -31.67
N ALA A 888 41.11 5.88 -32.25
CA ALA A 888 40.18 5.06 -31.49
C ALA A 888 40.88 4.01 -30.61
N SER A 889 42.15 3.67 -30.89
CA SER A 889 42.93 2.74 -30.05
C SER A 889 43.49 3.44 -28.79
N TYR A 890 43.50 4.78 -28.77
CA TYR A 890 44.04 5.61 -27.70
C TYR A 890 43.09 6.77 -27.37
N PRO A 891 41.88 6.49 -26.88
CA PRO A 891 40.91 7.53 -26.56
C PRO A 891 41.39 8.38 -25.39
N ILE A 892 41.13 9.70 -25.46
CA ILE A 892 41.44 10.63 -24.37
C ILE A 892 40.14 11.18 -23.80
N LEU A 893 39.94 10.99 -22.50
CA LEU A 893 38.86 11.60 -21.73
C LEU A 893 39.43 12.72 -20.86
N VAL A 894 38.96 13.95 -21.06
CA VAL A 894 39.35 15.11 -20.26
C VAL A 894 38.18 15.52 -19.38
N VAL A 895 38.33 15.38 -18.06
CA VAL A 895 37.38 15.89 -17.06
C VAL A 895 37.92 17.20 -16.49
N ARG A 896 37.16 18.28 -16.59
CA ARG A 896 37.54 19.62 -16.10
C ARG A 896 36.48 20.16 -15.15
N ASP A 897 36.89 20.37 -13.90
CA ASP A 897 36.08 21.00 -12.87
C ASP A 897 36.47 22.48 -12.68
N THR A 898 35.47 23.35 -12.60
CA THR A 898 35.67 24.80 -12.33
C THR A 898 34.67 25.28 -11.29
N PHE A 899 35.08 26.26 -10.46
CA PHE A 899 34.28 26.74 -9.34
C PHE A 899 34.16 28.26 -9.33
N ARG A 900 32.98 28.76 -8.97
CA ARG A 900 32.64 30.18 -8.84
C ARG A 900 31.80 30.42 -7.59
N GLY A 901 31.69 31.68 -7.17
CA GLY A 901 30.90 32.08 -5.99
C GLY A 901 31.69 32.03 -4.68
N ALA A 902 30.98 32.19 -3.56
CA ALA A 902 31.61 32.42 -2.25
C ALA A 902 32.51 31.26 -1.78
N GLY A 903 32.14 30.01 -2.10
CA GLY A 903 32.94 28.81 -1.77
C GLY A 903 33.94 28.39 -2.84
N ALA A 904 34.22 29.20 -3.86
CA ALA A 904 35.11 28.82 -4.96
C ALA A 904 36.53 28.45 -4.50
N ALA A 905 37.07 29.20 -3.54
CA ALA A 905 38.41 28.96 -2.98
C ALA A 905 38.45 27.97 -1.80
N ALA A 906 37.30 27.53 -1.29
CA ALA A 906 37.25 26.59 -0.17
C ALA A 906 37.82 25.21 -0.57
N PRO A 907 38.41 24.42 0.35
CA PRO A 907 38.89 23.07 0.05
C PRO A 907 37.77 22.16 -0.47
N LYS A 908 38.15 21.28 -1.40
CA LYS A 908 37.26 20.34 -2.11
C LYS A 908 37.97 19.02 -2.25
N VAL A 909 37.21 17.94 -2.25
CA VAL A 909 37.72 16.59 -2.48
C VAL A 909 37.12 16.07 -3.77
N MET A 910 37.98 15.61 -4.68
CA MET A 910 37.58 14.86 -5.87
C MET A 910 37.85 13.39 -5.61
N THR A 911 36.84 12.56 -5.85
CA THR A 911 36.88 11.11 -5.69
C THR A 911 36.68 10.44 -7.04
N LEU A 912 37.34 9.29 -7.23
CA LEU A 912 37.20 8.45 -8.42
C LEU A 912 37.26 6.98 -7.97
N ASN A 913 36.17 6.26 -8.17
CA ASN A 913 36.03 4.88 -7.73
C ASN A 913 36.60 3.93 -8.78
N LEU A 914 37.83 3.49 -8.57
CA LEU A 914 38.55 2.71 -9.57
C LEU A 914 38.36 1.20 -9.41
N MET A 915 38.12 0.53 -10.53
CA MET A 915 38.17 -0.93 -10.62
C MET A 915 39.63 -1.37 -10.74
N ALA A 916 40.33 -1.43 -9.61
CA ALA A 916 41.71 -1.89 -9.50
C ALA A 916 41.82 -3.07 -8.53
N THR A 917 42.68 -4.04 -8.85
CA THR A 917 42.96 -5.20 -7.97
C THR A 917 44.14 -4.95 -7.02
N GLY A 918 44.64 -3.71 -6.94
CA GLY A 918 45.81 -3.31 -6.14
C GLY A 918 45.98 -1.79 -6.10
N GLU A 919 47.06 -1.30 -5.50
CA GLU A 919 47.37 0.13 -5.44
C GLU A 919 47.45 0.75 -6.84
N VAL A 920 46.79 1.90 -7.00
CA VAL A 920 46.83 2.67 -8.24
C VAL A 920 48.06 3.56 -8.20
N LEU A 921 49.05 3.23 -9.03
CA LEU A 921 50.23 4.09 -9.23
C LEU A 921 49.83 5.29 -10.08
N THR A 922 49.79 6.49 -9.50
CA THR A 922 49.67 7.73 -10.26
C THR A 922 51.02 8.05 -10.91
N PRO A 923 51.09 8.44 -12.19
CA PRO A 923 52.31 8.98 -12.78
C PRO A 923 52.79 10.20 -11.98
N ALA A 924 54.08 10.22 -11.64
CA ALA A 924 54.73 11.31 -10.93
C ALA A 924 54.74 12.63 -11.72
#